data_AF-A0A7E4VIQ0-F1
#
_entry.id   AF-A0A7E4VIQ0-F1
#
_cell.length_a   1.000
_cell.length_b   1.000
_cell.length_c   1.000
_cell.angle_alpha   90.00
_cell.angle_beta   90.00
_cell.angle_gamma   90.00
#
_symmetry.space_group_name_H-M   'P 1'
#
loop_
_entity.id
_entity.type
_entity.pdbx_description
1 polymer ?
#
loop_
_entity_poly.entity_id
_entity_poly.type
_entity_poly.pdbx_seq_one_letter_code
_entity_poly.pdbx_strand_id
1 'polypeptide(L)'
;MTSPDEVEPYGSVNSDVMQFIPLGSGQEVGRSCHFLHFKGKKILLDCGIHPGMNGIESLPFLDFIDVTEIDLILITHFHLDHCGALPWFLTKTDFHGRCFMTYPTKNIYKIMLGDVVKVAKNGPQSDKLLYTEEDIEKSMSKIECIDFKEQKEVNGIRFTAYVAGHVMGACMFMIEIDTVRTLYTGDFSCEEDRHLRAAEVPDKSPDILISESTYGTQTHESREVREARFTDTVKEIVMRGGRCLIPVFALGRAQELLLILDEYWRAHPELHHIPVFYASNLAKKCMRIYQTFLSGMNKRVQSQLIYDNPFVFKHISSLKNSDHFDDVGPCVILATPGMLQSGLSRQLFEQWCPESKNGCIVAGYCVEGTLAKLILSEPEEIQTLTGRRIPLRMQISYISFSAHTDFVQTSDFVTKLRPRHIILVHGEQGEMARLKAGLHRHLEHNPDFTDLEIHMPKNTERLNLRFASQKVARLVGNIVSDLHVDDNIEGILMRRNFAYNVLTPDDLPEYSDLRTSVVSYSQTVFYSHSEEWLTFNLRSFDPLLKIEHNAQLELPDFLATDNNRIKSELVRPATVYRMFEDIVTVQLIPEEKLVRISWTGDVQADNLVEIVVLCVMNAEDHRGADKLPLPKPAEVKYVPCDAEVKDEMPAL
;
A
#
# COMPACT_ATOMS: atom_id res chain seq x y z
N MET A 1 -23.92 -28.26 -3.77
CA MET A 1 -23.09 -28.58 -4.93
C MET A 1 -23.30 -27.47 -5.94
N THR A 2 -22.47 -26.43 -5.85
CA THR A 2 -22.38 -25.35 -6.82
C THR A 2 -21.62 -25.88 -8.06
N SER A 3 -22.03 -25.45 -9.24
CA SER A 3 -21.52 -25.90 -10.53
C SER A 3 -20.00 -25.62 -10.68
N PRO A 4 -19.26 -26.43 -11.46
CA PRO A 4 -17.81 -26.27 -11.62
C PRO A 4 -17.36 -25.09 -12.51
N ASP A 5 -18.28 -24.30 -13.08
CA ASP A 5 -17.98 -23.36 -14.18
C ASP A 5 -17.96 -21.87 -13.80
N GLU A 6 -18.00 -21.51 -12.50
CA GLU A 6 -17.86 -20.11 -12.03
C GLU A 6 -16.65 -19.91 -11.11
N VAL A 7 -15.49 -20.46 -11.47
CA VAL A 7 -14.23 -20.02 -10.86
C VAL A 7 -13.76 -18.79 -11.63
N GLU A 8 -14.10 -17.59 -11.14
CA GLU A 8 -13.49 -16.35 -11.66
C GLU A 8 -11.97 -16.53 -11.72
N PRO A 9 -11.30 -16.20 -12.85
CA PRO A 9 -9.87 -16.40 -12.98
C PRO A 9 -9.15 -15.63 -11.87
N TYR A 10 -8.39 -16.36 -11.06
CA TYR A 10 -7.55 -15.83 -9.99
C TYR A 10 -6.67 -14.69 -10.55
N GLY A 11 -6.77 -13.50 -9.95
CA GLY A 11 -6.00 -12.32 -10.37
C GLY A 11 -6.67 -11.41 -11.41
N SER A 12 -7.95 -11.60 -11.71
CA SER A 12 -8.76 -10.61 -12.40
C SER A 12 -8.76 -9.27 -11.64
N VAL A 13 -8.59 -8.15 -12.37
CA VAL A 13 -8.63 -6.76 -11.85
C VAL A 13 -9.94 -6.44 -11.10
N ASN A 14 -10.97 -7.26 -11.29
CA ASN A 14 -12.29 -7.08 -10.69
C ASN A 14 -12.63 -8.11 -9.61
N SER A 15 -11.77 -9.10 -9.34
CA SER A 15 -12.04 -10.16 -8.37
C SER A 15 -12.39 -9.59 -7.00
N ASP A 16 -13.50 -10.06 -6.44
CA ASP A 16 -13.96 -9.77 -5.07
C ASP A 16 -13.21 -10.60 -4.02
N VAL A 17 -12.23 -11.40 -4.44
CA VAL A 17 -11.41 -12.22 -3.54
C VAL A 17 -10.08 -11.51 -3.26
N MET A 18 -9.89 -11.13 -2.01
CA MET A 18 -8.60 -10.71 -1.47
C MET A 18 -7.79 -11.94 -1.07
N GLN A 19 -6.54 -11.99 -1.52
CA GLN A 19 -5.59 -13.04 -1.19
C GLN A 19 -4.51 -12.49 -0.26
N PHE A 20 -4.26 -13.21 0.82
CA PHE A 20 -3.16 -12.96 1.76
C PHE A 20 -2.27 -14.20 1.85
N ILE A 21 -0.95 -14.01 1.75
CA ILE A 21 0.05 -15.08 1.84
C ILE A 21 1.22 -14.60 2.72
N PRO A 22 1.45 -15.19 3.91
CA PRO A 22 2.70 -15.00 4.62
C PRO A 22 3.84 -15.64 3.84
N LEU A 23 4.83 -14.86 3.42
CA LEU A 23 6.09 -15.36 2.88
C LEU A 23 7.17 -15.50 3.96
N GLY A 24 6.91 -14.98 5.15
CA GLY A 24 7.64 -15.20 6.39
C GLY A 24 6.78 -14.74 7.57
N SER A 25 7.16 -15.11 8.79
CA SER A 25 6.38 -14.82 10.01
C SER A 25 4.95 -15.39 10.04
N GLY A 26 4.64 -16.39 9.20
CA GLY A 26 3.43 -17.21 9.33
C GLY A 26 3.68 -18.37 10.31
N GLN A 27 3.15 -18.25 11.52
CA GLN A 27 3.39 -19.17 12.66
C GLN A 27 4.86 -19.25 13.13
N GLU A 28 5.65 -18.20 12.88
CA GLU A 28 7.01 -18.04 13.39
C GLU A 28 7.30 -16.55 13.71
N VAL A 29 8.41 -16.28 14.40
CA VAL A 29 8.96 -14.92 14.61
C VAL A 29 10.24 -14.79 13.77
N GLY A 30 10.31 -13.77 12.91
CA GLY A 30 11.44 -13.53 12.01
C GLY A 30 11.05 -13.50 10.54
N ARG A 31 11.88 -12.85 9.71
CA ARG A 31 11.69 -12.68 8.25
C ARG A 31 10.27 -12.22 7.84
N SER A 32 9.67 -11.31 8.60
CA SER A 32 8.35 -10.72 8.32
C SER A 32 8.28 -10.25 6.87
N CYS A 33 7.32 -10.83 6.15
CA CYS A 33 7.06 -10.55 4.75
C CYS A 33 5.70 -11.13 4.38
N HIS A 34 4.76 -10.27 4.01
CA HIS A 34 3.39 -10.70 3.72
C HIS A 34 2.91 -10.14 2.40
N PHE A 35 2.42 -11.02 1.53
CA PHE A 35 1.89 -10.67 0.23
C PHE A 35 0.37 -10.47 0.32
N LEU A 36 -0.10 -9.31 -0.12
CA LEU A 36 -1.50 -8.94 -0.19
C LEU A 36 -1.88 -8.65 -1.64
N HIS A 37 -2.90 -9.33 -2.15
CA HIS A 37 -3.39 -9.16 -3.51
C HIS A 37 -4.90 -8.96 -3.53
N PHE A 38 -5.35 -7.82 -4.07
CA PHE A 38 -6.77 -7.53 -4.21
C PHE A 38 -7.01 -6.63 -5.41
N LYS A 39 -8.05 -6.93 -6.21
CA LYS A 39 -8.46 -6.13 -7.39
C LYS A 39 -7.30 -5.81 -8.35
N GLY A 40 -6.44 -6.80 -8.59
CA GLY A 40 -5.25 -6.68 -9.44
C GLY A 40 -4.10 -5.86 -8.85
N LYS A 41 -4.17 -5.45 -7.57
CA LYS A 41 -3.12 -4.71 -6.87
C LYS A 41 -2.33 -5.63 -5.96
N LYS A 42 -1.01 -5.57 -6.04
CA LYS A 42 -0.10 -6.48 -5.32
C LYS A 42 0.83 -5.68 -4.40
N ILE A 43 0.74 -5.98 -3.11
CA ILE A 43 1.46 -5.25 -2.06
C ILE A 43 2.29 -6.24 -1.25
N LEU A 44 3.51 -5.86 -0.93
CA LEU A 44 4.37 -6.56 0.02
C LEU A 44 4.45 -5.75 1.33
N LEU A 45 4.17 -6.41 2.44
CA LEU A 45 4.21 -5.82 3.78
C LEU A 45 5.44 -6.37 4.50
N ASP A 46 6.39 -5.49 4.83
CA ASP A 46 7.72 -5.81 5.33
C ASP A 46 8.56 -6.76 4.42
N CYS A 47 9.87 -6.76 4.66
CA CYS A 47 10.82 -7.66 4.00
C CYS A 47 12.07 -7.81 4.89
N GLY A 48 11.96 -8.71 5.87
CA GLY A 48 13.02 -8.97 6.84
C GLY A 48 13.85 -10.23 6.60
N ILE A 49 14.78 -10.49 7.51
CA ILE A 49 15.56 -11.74 7.60
C ILE A 49 15.25 -12.50 8.89
N HIS A 50 15.44 -13.83 8.87
CA HIS A 50 15.26 -14.66 10.05
C HIS A 50 16.56 -14.68 10.89
N PRO A 51 16.59 -14.14 12.12
CA PRO A 51 17.84 -13.99 12.89
C PRO A 51 18.51 -15.32 13.30
N GLY A 52 17.74 -16.42 13.35
CA GLY A 52 18.24 -17.76 13.63
C GLY A 52 18.74 -18.54 12.40
N MET A 53 18.64 -17.99 11.19
CA MET A 53 19.07 -18.63 9.94
C MET A 53 20.15 -17.79 9.26
N ASN A 54 20.87 -18.35 8.27
CA ASN A 54 22.01 -17.68 7.65
C ASN A 54 21.95 -17.74 6.12
N GLY A 55 22.51 -16.73 5.45
CA GLY A 55 22.53 -16.65 3.99
C GLY A 55 21.12 -16.63 3.40
N ILE A 56 20.94 -17.28 2.25
CA ILE A 56 19.67 -17.31 1.50
C ILE A 56 18.52 -17.91 2.33
N GLU A 57 18.80 -18.88 3.22
CA GLU A 57 17.77 -19.50 4.07
C GLU A 57 17.10 -18.51 5.04
N SER A 58 17.77 -17.40 5.34
CA SER A 58 17.21 -16.35 6.20
C SER A 58 16.18 -15.47 5.48
N LEU A 59 16.10 -15.53 4.14
CA LEU A 59 15.15 -14.74 3.37
C LEU A 59 13.71 -15.29 3.51
N PRO A 60 12.69 -14.44 3.25
CA PRO A 60 11.33 -14.90 3.05
C PRO A 60 11.22 -15.79 1.79
N PHE A 61 10.12 -16.54 1.69
CA PHE A 61 9.80 -17.43 0.57
C PHE A 61 9.36 -16.64 -0.69
N LEU A 62 10.20 -15.73 -1.17
CA LEU A 62 9.89 -14.82 -2.27
C LEU A 62 9.67 -15.52 -3.62
N ASP A 63 10.20 -16.74 -3.79
CA ASP A 63 10.00 -17.57 -5.00
C ASP A 63 8.53 -17.97 -5.24
N PHE A 64 7.64 -17.77 -4.26
CA PHE A 64 6.21 -18.07 -4.37
C PHE A 64 5.40 -16.98 -5.08
N ILE A 65 6.00 -15.82 -5.34
CA ILE A 65 5.36 -14.69 -6.00
C ILE A 65 6.23 -14.15 -7.12
N ASP A 66 5.61 -13.49 -8.11
CA ASP A 66 6.35 -12.71 -9.10
C ASP A 66 6.62 -11.31 -8.54
N VAL A 67 7.90 -11.03 -8.27
CA VAL A 67 8.34 -9.75 -7.70
C VAL A 67 8.22 -8.58 -8.68
N THR A 68 8.18 -8.86 -9.99
CA THR A 68 8.07 -7.84 -11.04
C THR A 68 6.69 -7.18 -11.06
N GLU A 69 5.68 -7.88 -10.54
CA GLU A 69 4.29 -7.45 -10.53
C GLU A 69 3.88 -6.73 -9.24
N ILE A 70 4.79 -6.57 -8.27
CA ILE A 70 4.50 -5.90 -6.99
C ILE A 70 4.45 -4.38 -7.21
N ASP A 71 3.30 -3.77 -6.92
CA ASP A 71 3.09 -2.32 -7.03
C ASP A 71 3.82 -1.54 -5.92
N LEU A 72 3.76 -2.08 -4.70
CA LEU A 72 4.07 -1.34 -3.48
C LEU A 72 4.69 -2.27 -2.43
N ILE A 73 5.72 -1.78 -1.76
CA ILE A 73 6.25 -2.38 -0.53
C ILE A 73 6.22 -1.37 0.62
N LEU A 74 5.66 -1.78 1.76
CA LEU A 74 5.48 -0.94 2.94
C LEU A 74 6.28 -1.53 4.11
N ILE A 75 7.22 -0.76 4.66
CA ILE A 75 8.08 -1.21 5.76
C ILE A 75 7.69 -0.51 7.06
N THR A 76 7.25 -1.30 8.04
CA THR A 76 6.67 -0.82 9.30
C THR A 76 7.70 -0.15 10.19
N HIS A 77 8.85 -0.79 10.37
CA HIS A 77 9.90 -0.31 11.26
C HIS A 77 11.26 -0.90 10.92
N PHE A 78 12.29 -0.49 11.68
CA PHE A 78 13.68 -0.74 11.33
C PHE A 78 14.24 -2.05 11.88
N HIS A 79 13.49 -2.93 12.55
CA HIS A 79 14.11 -4.19 13.02
C HIS A 79 14.46 -5.12 11.85
N LEU A 80 15.48 -5.97 12.06
CA LEU A 80 16.07 -6.80 10.99
C LEU A 80 15.09 -7.83 10.43
N ASP A 81 14.22 -8.35 11.27
CA ASP A 81 13.12 -9.23 10.93
C ASP A 81 12.00 -8.53 10.16
N HIS A 82 12.01 -7.20 9.99
CA HIS A 82 11.04 -6.47 9.17
C HIS A 82 11.65 -5.77 7.95
N CYS A 83 12.93 -5.40 7.99
CA CYS A 83 13.58 -4.66 6.89
C CYS A 83 14.93 -5.23 6.45
N GLY A 84 15.43 -6.29 7.09
CA GLY A 84 16.78 -6.80 6.89
C GLY A 84 17.03 -7.43 5.52
N ALA A 85 16.00 -7.90 4.81
CA ALA A 85 16.13 -8.45 3.45
C ALA A 85 15.93 -7.38 2.36
N LEU A 86 15.48 -6.18 2.75
CA LEU A 86 15.12 -5.12 1.82
C LEU A 86 16.24 -4.68 0.86
N PRO A 87 17.53 -4.55 1.25
CA PRO A 87 18.56 -4.19 0.28
C PRO A 87 18.69 -5.25 -0.81
N TRP A 88 18.66 -6.54 -0.43
CA TRP A 88 18.68 -7.65 -1.39
C TRP A 88 17.46 -7.59 -2.30
N PHE A 89 16.26 -7.41 -1.73
CA PHE A 89 15.03 -7.32 -2.50
C PHE A 89 15.07 -6.17 -3.51
N LEU A 90 15.49 -4.97 -3.09
CA LEU A 90 15.49 -3.78 -3.95
C LEU A 90 16.63 -3.74 -4.97
N THR A 91 17.77 -4.43 -4.76
CA THR A 91 18.93 -4.32 -5.67
C THR A 91 19.30 -5.61 -6.40
N LYS A 92 18.83 -6.77 -5.95
CA LYS A 92 19.16 -8.09 -6.51
C LYS A 92 17.97 -8.81 -7.14
N THR A 93 16.78 -8.20 -7.12
CA THR A 93 15.58 -8.72 -7.78
C THR A 93 15.05 -7.72 -8.82
N ASP A 94 14.16 -8.18 -9.69
CA ASP A 94 13.53 -7.37 -10.74
C ASP A 94 12.30 -6.59 -10.23
N PHE A 95 12.32 -6.16 -8.96
CA PHE A 95 11.29 -5.30 -8.39
C PHE A 95 11.31 -3.89 -9.00
N HIS A 96 10.15 -3.43 -9.48
CA HIS A 96 9.97 -2.12 -10.12
C HIS A 96 8.94 -1.22 -9.43
N GLY A 97 8.27 -1.71 -8.38
CA GLY A 97 7.30 -0.94 -7.60
C GLY A 97 7.92 0.14 -6.71
N ARG A 98 7.09 0.76 -5.88
CA ARG A 98 7.51 1.82 -4.94
C ARG A 98 7.69 1.29 -3.53
N CYS A 99 8.65 1.82 -2.77
CA CYS A 99 8.94 1.41 -1.40
C CYS A 99 8.75 2.57 -0.43
N PHE A 100 8.04 2.36 0.69
CA PHE A 100 7.81 3.40 1.69
C PHE A 100 8.25 3.00 3.10
N MET A 101 8.80 3.97 3.81
CA MET A 101 9.15 3.95 5.23
C MET A 101 8.77 5.28 5.88
N THR A 102 8.67 5.33 7.21
CA THR A 102 8.71 6.63 7.90
C THR A 102 10.11 7.24 7.85
N TYR A 103 10.20 8.56 8.05
CA TYR A 103 11.48 9.27 8.09
C TYR A 103 12.49 8.70 9.11
N PRO A 104 12.10 8.40 10.37
CA PRO A 104 13.06 7.82 11.32
C PRO A 104 13.49 6.42 10.91
N THR A 105 12.55 5.57 10.44
CA THR A 105 12.84 4.20 10.00
C THR A 105 13.88 4.20 8.87
N LYS A 106 13.72 5.03 7.84
CA LYS A 106 14.70 5.13 6.73
C LYS A 106 16.10 5.53 7.19
N ASN A 107 16.20 6.46 8.14
CA ASN A 107 17.51 6.93 8.65
C ASN A 107 18.19 5.86 9.52
N ILE A 108 17.42 5.17 10.36
CA ILE A 108 17.92 4.12 11.24
C ILE A 108 18.32 2.87 10.43
N TYR A 109 17.51 2.51 9.44
CA TYR A 109 17.75 1.41 8.50
C TYR A 109 19.17 1.43 7.92
N LYS A 110 19.61 2.58 7.39
CA LYS A 110 20.97 2.72 6.81
C LYS A 110 22.07 2.39 7.81
N ILE A 111 21.92 2.86 9.04
CA ILE A 111 22.93 2.70 10.09
C ILE A 111 22.95 1.25 10.58
N MET A 112 21.77 0.70 10.87
CA MET A 112 21.63 -0.64 11.41
C MET A 112 22.13 -1.69 10.42
N LEU A 113 21.71 -1.64 9.15
CA LEU A 113 22.17 -2.61 8.15
C LEU A 113 23.66 -2.48 7.85
N GLY A 114 24.21 -1.26 7.92
CA GLY A 114 25.65 -1.04 7.84
C GLY A 114 26.43 -1.74 8.95
N ASP A 115 25.86 -1.89 10.15
CA ASP A 115 26.47 -2.67 11.24
C ASP A 115 26.43 -4.16 10.96
N VAL A 116 25.27 -4.67 10.53
CA VAL A 116 25.08 -6.09 10.22
C VAL A 116 26.08 -6.54 9.17
N VAL A 117 26.26 -5.77 8.09
CA VAL A 117 27.25 -6.09 7.05
C VAL A 117 28.68 -6.06 7.61
N LYS A 118 29.02 -5.12 8.50
CA LYS A 118 30.36 -5.04 9.11
C LYS A 118 30.64 -6.20 10.06
N VAL A 119 29.68 -6.56 10.91
CA VAL A 119 29.77 -7.70 11.83
C VAL A 119 29.89 -9.01 11.03
N ALA A 120 29.07 -9.18 9.99
CA ALA A 120 29.10 -10.37 9.15
C ALA A 120 30.42 -10.50 8.35
N LYS A 121 30.96 -9.39 7.80
CA LYS A 121 32.27 -9.38 7.10
C LYS A 121 33.44 -9.85 7.97
N ASN A 122 33.41 -9.53 9.26
CA ASN A 122 34.47 -9.89 10.22
C ASN A 122 34.19 -11.20 10.96
N GLY A 123 33.07 -11.87 10.64
CA GLY A 123 32.67 -13.12 11.27
C GLY A 123 32.99 -14.35 10.42
N PRO A 124 32.78 -15.56 10.97
CA PRO A 124 32.99 -16.83 10.26
C PRO A 124 32.03 -17.06 9.08
N GLN A 125 31.10 -16.14 8.82
CA GLN A 125 30.09 -16.21 7.76
C GLN A 125 30.28 -15.14 6.68
N SER A 126 31.49 -14.61 6.51
CA SER A 126 31.82 -13.58 5.51
C SER A 126 31.34 -13.94 4.10
N ASP A 127 31.36 -15.22 3.75
CA ASP A 127 31.04 -15.72 2.40
C ASP A 127 29.53 -15.84 2.13
N LYS A 128 28.68 -15.62 3.15
CA LYS A 128 27.21 -15.75 3.09
C LYS A 128 26.46 -14.41 3.15
N LEU A 129 27.14 -13.30 2.86
CA LEU A 129 26.53 -11.98 2.83
C LEU A 129 25.45 -11.88 1.74
N LEU A 130 24.23 -11.49 2.13
CA LEU A 130 23.13 -11.25 1.20
C LEU A 130 23.34 -10.01 0.33
N TYR A 131 23.99 -8.98 0.89
CA TYR A 131 24.19 -7.69 0.24
C TYR A 131 25.41 -6.96 0.79
N THR A 132 25.85 -5.95 0.06
CA THR A 132 27.01 -5.11 0.40
C THR A 132 26.58 -3.75 0.95
N GLU A 133 27.54 -2.97 1.46
CA GLU A 133 27.29 -1.57 1.87
C GLU A 133 26.88 -0.68 0.68
N GLU A 134 27.35 -1.01 -0.53
CA GLU A 134 26.94 -0.34 -1.77
C GLU A 134 25.47 -0.64 -2.11
N ASP A 135 25.02 -1.88 -1.91
CA ASP A 135 23.62 -2.26 -2.09
C ASP A 135 22.71 -1.52 -1.11
N ILE A 136 23.14 -1.31 0.15
CA ILE A 136 22.41 -0.48 1.12
C ILE A 136 22.27 0.96 0.59
N GLU A 137 23.35 1.56 0.09
CA GLU A 137 23.29 2.93 -0.46
C GLU A 137 22.36 3.03 -1.67
N LYS A 138 22.42 2.05 -2.59
CA LYS A 138 21.50 1.98 -3.74
C LYS A 138 20.05 1.78 -3.32
N SER A 139 19.79 1.04 -2.24
CA SER A 139 18.43 0.86 -1.72
C SER A 139 17.84 2.17 -1.18
N MET A 140 18.67 3.04 -0.59
CA MET A 140 18.21 4.31 0.01
C MET A 140 17.59 5.28 -0.99
N SER A 141 18.01 5.25 -2.26
CA SER A 141 17.43 6.09 -3.32
C SER A 141 16.09 5.57 -3.84
N LYS A 142 15.80 4.27 -3.65
CA LYS A 142 14.53 3.62 -4.03
C LYS A 142 13.46 3.70 -2.93
N ILE A 143 13.85 4.03 -1.70
CA ILE A 143 12.93 4.14 -0.56
C ILE A 143 12.39 5.57 -0.47
N GLU A 144 11.08 5.72 -0.46
CA GLU A 144 10.38 6.98 -0.23
C GLU A 144 9.95 7.10 1.23
N CYS A 145 9.79 8.34 1.70
CA CYS A 145 9.32 8.60 3.06
C CYS A 145 7.83 8.92 3.09
N ILE A 146 7.15 8.57 4.17
CA ILE A 146 5.78 8.99 4.50
C ILE A 146 5.75 9.53 5.94
N ASP A 147 4.99 10.61 6.16
CA ASP A 147 4.74 11.14 7.50
C ASP A 147 3.54 10.44 8.17
N PHE A 148 3.51 10.49 9.50
CA PHE A 148 2.35 9.96 10.24
C PHE A 148 1.09 10.74 9.89
N LYS A 149 -0.01 10.00 9.68
CA LYS A 149 -1.34 10.51 9.27
C LYS A 149 -1.38 11.18 7.89
N GLU A 150 -0.29 11.14 7.14
CA GLU A 150 -0.28 11.48 5.72
C GLU A 150 -0.95 10.35 4.92
N GLN A 151 -1.85 10.68 3.99
CA GLN A 151 -2.40 9.72 3.04
C GLN A 151 -1.66 9.84 1.70
N LYS A 152 -1.12 8.71 1.21
CA LYS A 152 -0.54 8.61 -0.13
C LYS A 152 -1.34 7.63 -0.99
N GLU A 153 -1.24 7.78 -2.30
CA GLU A 153 -1.84 6.87 -3.27
C GLU A 153 -0.81 6.40 -4.30
N VAL A 154 -0.76 5.09 -4.56
CA VAL A 154 0.07 4.47 -5.60
C VAL A 154 -0.80 3.50 -6.37
N ASN A 155 -0.97 3.71 -7.68
CA ASN A 155 -1.74 2.83 -8.57
C ASN A 155 -3.16 2.49 -8.04
N GLY A 156 -3.83 3.41 -7.36
CA GLY A 156 -5.16 3.17 -6.76
C GLY A 156 -5.15 2.55 -5.36
N ILE A 157 -3.98 2.24 -4.79
CA ILE A 157 -3.80 1.81 -3.41
C ILE A 157 -3.61 3.06 -2.55
N ARG A 158 -4.57 3.37 -1.68
CA ARG A 158 -4.40 4.45 -0.69
C ARG A 158 -3.82 3.86 0.58
N PHE A 159 -2.86 4.54 1.20
CA PHE A 159 -2.29 4.10 2.47
C PHE A 159 -1.93 5.26 3.39
N THR A 160 -2.03 5.02 4.69
CA THR A 160 -1.76 5.98 5.76
C THR A 160 -0.99 5.31 6.89
N ALA A 161 0.05 5.97 7.39
CA ALA A 161 0.87 5.49 8.49
C ALA A 161 0.37 6.02 9.84
N TYR A 162 0.11 5.15 10.81
CA TYR A 162 -0.23 5.48 12.20
C TYR A 162 0.93 5.12 13.12
N VAL A 163 1.07 5.80 14.26
CA VAL A 163 2.14 5.47 15.22
C VAL A 163 1.91 4.08 15.82
N ALA A 164 2.93 3.21 15.80
CA ALA A 164 2.86 1.87 16.39
C ALA A 164 3.42 1.79 17.82
N GLY A 165 4.10 2.84 18.30
CA GLY A 165 4.92 2.73 19.51
C GLY A 165 6.13 1.86 19.23
N HIS A 166 6.39 0.83 20.06
CA HIS A 166 7.40 -0.21 19.86
C HIS A 166 8.87 0.27 19.69
N VAL A 167 9.21 0.93 18.58
CA VAL A 167 10.49 1.61 18.35
C VAL A 167 10.30 2.95 17.64
N MET A 168 11.31 3.82 17.69
CA MET A 168 11.26 5.12 17.02
C MET A 168 10.94 4.98 15.52
N GLY A 169 9.86 5.63 15.09
CA GLY A 169 9.43 5.62 13.68
C GLY A 169 8.61 4.40 13.29
N ALA A 170 8.38 3.44 14.18
CA ALA A 170 7.50 2.31 13.88
C ALA A 170 6.09 2.78 13.57
N CYS A 171 5.50 2.17 12.55
CA CYS A 171 4.18 2.55 12.07
C CYS A 171 3.31 1.36 11.72
N MET A 172 2.00 1.55 11.86
CA MET A 172 0.97 0.67 11.36
C MET A 172 0.43 1.25 10.06
N PHE A 173 0.33 0.45 9.00
CA PHE A 173 -0.20 0.90 7.72
C PHE A 173 -1.68 0.55 7.59
N MET A 174 -2.52 1.58 7.48
CA MET A 174 -3.89 1.41 6.99
C MET A 174 -3.86 1.48 5.48
N ILE A 175 -4.32 0.44 4.80
CA ILE A 175 -4.31 0.27 3.34
C ILE A 175 -5.76 0.17 2.88
N GLU A 176 -6.15 0.96 1.88
CA GLU A 176 -7.49 1.02 1.31
C GLU A 176 -7.45 0.75 -0.20
N ILE A 177 -8.09 -0.35 -0.63
CA ILE A 177 -8.24 -0.77 -2.03
C ILE A 177 -9.73 -1.02 -2.26
N ASP A 178 -10.34 -0.35 -3.24
CA ASP A 178 -11.76 -0.54 -3.61
C ASP A 178 -12.71 -0.51 -2.38
N THR A 179 -12.47 0.44 -1.47
CA THR A 179 -13.15 0.65 -0.15
C THR A 179 -12.80 -0.31 0.98
N VAL A 180 -12.21 -1.48 0.70
CA VAL A 180 -11.79 -2.45 1.71
C VAL A 180 -10.54 -1.94 2.43
N ARG A 181 -10.58 -1.93 3.77
CA ARG A 181 -9.52 -1.42 4.64
C ARG A 181 -8.79 -2.56 5.35
N THR A 182 -7.49 -2.62 5.15
CA THR A 182 -6.58 -3.53 5.86
C THR A 182 -5.64 -2.73 6.74
N LEU A 183 -5.63 -2.98 8.04
CA LEU A 183 -4.63 -2.43 8.96
C LEU A 183 -3.56 -3.48 9.22
N TYR A 184 -2.31 -3.19 8.85
CA TYR A 184 -1.15 -4.00 9.22
C TYR A 184 -0.39 -3.32 10.34
N THR A 185 -0.24 -4.00 11.49
CA THR A 185 0.37 -3.40 12.68
C THR A 185 1.89 -3.36 12.62
N GLY A 186 2.54 -4.29 11.90
CA GLY A 186 3.91 -4.66 12.22
C GLY A 186 4.00 -5.05 13.70
N ASP A 187 5.09 -4.65 14.34
CA ASP A 187 5.22 -4.72 15.80
C ASP A 187 4.74 -3.43 16.46
N PHE A 188 3.95 -3.55 17.52
CA PHE A 188 3.31 -2.40 18.18
C PHE A 188 3.23 -2.56 19.70
N SER A 189 3.17 -1.43 20.40
CA SER A 189 2.97 -1.34 21.85
C SER A 189 1.87 -0.36 22.18
N CYS A 190 0.89 -0.77 22.99
CA CYS A 190 -0.17 0.12 23.47
C CYS A 190 0.20 0.85 24.79
N GLU A 191 1.38 0.59 25.35
CA GLU A 191 1.88 1.27 26.55
C GLU A 191 2.89 2.38 26.16
N GLU A 192 2.76 3.55 26.78
CA GLU A 192 3.71 4.65 26.64
C GLU A 192 4.96 4.38 27.50
N ASP A 193 6.15 4.41 26.89
CA ASP A 193 7.42 4.24 27.60
C ASP A 193 8.03 5.62 27.95
N ARG A 194 9.29 5.70 28.40
CA ARG A 194 9.89 6.99 28.78
C ARG A 194 10.07 7.94 27.60
N HIS A 195 10.12 7.46 26.36
CA HIS A 195 10.40 8.28 25.18
C HIS A 195 9.44 8.13 23.98
N LEU A 196 8.83 6.96 23.79
CA LEU A 196 7.89 6.66 22.74
C LEU A 196 6.45 6.82 23.19
N ARG A 197 5.61 7.11 22.20
CA ARG A 197 4.15 7.15 22.33
C ARG A 197 3.60 5.73 22.25
N ALA A 198 2.45 5.50 22.87
CA ALA A 198 1.66 4.30 22.61
C ALA A 198 1.15 4.27 21.15
N ALA A 199 0.82 3.07 20.68
CA ALA A 199 0.17 2.85 19.39
C ALA A 199 -1.15 3.65 19.29
N GLU A 200 -1.35 4.30 18.15
CA GLU A 200 -2.58 5.04 17.88
C GLU A 200 -3.69 4.07 17.44
N VAL A 201 -4.93 4.35 17.83
CA VAL A 201 -6.10 3.65 17.29
C VAL A 201 -6.62 4.49 16.12
N PRO A 202 -6.60 3.99 14.86
CA PRO A 202 -7.18 4.70 13.73
C PRO A 202 -8.66 5.06 13.93
N ASP A 203 -9.05 6.24 13.45
CA ASP A 203 -10.45 6.71 13.57
C ASP A 203 -11.42 5.86 12.73
N LYS A 204 -10.93 5.23 11.66
CA LYS A 204 -11.70 4.33 10.79
C LYS A 204 -11.38 2.88 11.13
N SER A 205 -12.43 2.11 11.44
CA SER A 205 -12.32 0.67 11.59
C SER A 205 -11.84 -0.01 10.31
N PRO A 206 -10.87 -0.93 10.39
CA PRO A 206 -10.47 -1.77 9.29
C PRO A 206 -11.43 -2.95 9.13
N ASP A 207 -11.59 -3.45 7.90
CA ASP A 207 -12.27 -4.72 7.63
C ASP A 207 -11.39 -5.91 8.03
N ILE A 208 -10.07 -5.76 7.81
CA ILE A 208 -9.04 -6.75 8.13
C ILE A 208 -7.98 -6.14 9.03
N LEU A 209 -7.69 -6.81 10.14
CA LEU A 209 -6.55 -6.52 10.99
C LEU A 209 -5.50 -7.61 10.84
N ILE A 210 -4.31 -7.25 10.33
CA ILE A 210 -3.13 -8.12 10.35
C ILE A 210 -2.28 -7.70 11.55
N SER A 211 -2.20 -8.55 12.56
CA SER A 211 -1.60 -8.21 13.86
C SER A 211 -0.50 -9.19 14.26
N GLU A 212 0.56 -8.69 14.88
CA GLU A 212 1.57 -9.52 15.53
C GLU A 212 0.96 -10.39 16.65
N SER A 213 1.69 -11.44 17.06
CA SER A 213 1.25 -12.38 18.08
C SER A 213 2.39 -12.83 19.01
N THR A 214 3.43 -12.00 19.13
CA THR A 214 4.71 -12.30 19.79
C THR A 214 4.55 -12.85 21.21
N TYR A 215 3.69 -12.25 22.02
CA TYR A 215 3.49 -12.62 23.43
C TYR A 215 2.28 -13.51 23.69
N GLY A 216 1.56 -13.95 22.65
CA GLY A 216 0.47 -14.90 22.79
C GLY A 216 -0.57 -14.48 23.85
N THR A 217 -0.72 -15.30 24.90
CA THR A 217 -1.61 -15.01 26.04
C THR A 217 -0.89 -14.51 27.29
N GLN A 218 0.37 -14.11 27.18
CA GLN A 218 1.12 -13.56 28.31
C GLN A 218 0.55 -12.20 28.72
N THR A 219 0.83 -11.80 29.97
CA THR A 219 0.45 -10.49 30.52
C THR A 219 1.68 -9.86 31.11
N HIS A 220 1.94 -8.60 30.77
CA HIS A 220 3.09 -7.89 31.31
C HIS A 220 2.82 -7.46 32.75
N GLU A 221 3.86 -7.46 33.56
CA GLU A 221 3.87 -6.68 34.80
C GLU A 221 3.78 -5.19 34.45
N SER A 222 3.12 -4.41 35.30
CA SER A 222 3.11 -2.94 35.18
C SER A 222 4.52 -2.41 35.02
N ARG A 223 4.70 -1.42 34.16
CA ARG A 223 6.01 -0.80 33.89
C ARG A 223 6.77 -0.45 35.16
N GLU A 224 6.11 0.12 36.17
CA GLU A 224 6.75 0.56 37.42
C GLU A 224 7.42 -0.60 38.18
N VAL A 225 6.71 -1.73 38.30
CA VAL A 225 7.25 -2.96 38.92
C VAL A 225 8.40 -3.53 38.11
N ARG A 226 8.29 -3.49 36.78
CA ARG A 226 9.30 -4.02 35.86
C ARG A 226 10.59 -3.21 35.89
N GLU A 227 10.47 -1.88 35.88
CA GLU A 227 11.58 -0.95 36.00
C GLU A 227 12.27 -1.08 37.36
N ALA A 228 11.50 -1.20 38.46
CA ALA A 228 12.06 -1.42 39.79
C ALA A 228 12.83 -2.74 39.87
N ARG A 229 12.23 -3.85 39.38
CA ARG A 229 12.92 -5.15 39.34
C ARG A 229 14.22 -5.08 38.54
N PHE A 230 14.21 -4.37 37.41
CA PHE A 230 15.40 -4.18 36.59
C PHE A 230 16.51 -3.46 37.33
N THR A 231 16.22 -2.29 37.93
CA THR A 231 17.23 -1.51 38.63
C THR A 231 17.70 -2.19 39.91
N ASP A 232 16.82 -2.88 40.63
CA ASP A 232 17.17 -3.67 41.81
C ASP A 232 18.12 -4.82 41.46
N THR A 233 17.85 -5.55 40.36
CA THR A 233 18.73 -6.63 39.88
C THR A 233 20.10 -6.08 39.49
N VAL A 234 20.14 -4.96 38.76
CA VAL A 234 21.39 -4.29 38.40
C VAL A 234 22.17 -3.88 39.66
N LYS A 235 21.50 -3.25 40.64
CA LYS A 235 22.09 -2.81 41.91
C LYS A 235 22.66 -4.00 42.69
N GLU A 236 21.93 -5.10 42.80
CA GLU A 236 22.39 -6.30 43.50
C GLU A 236 23.70 -6.84 42.92
N ILE A 237 23.78 -6.97 41.58
CA ILE A 237 24.95 -7.50 40.88
C ILE A 237 26.19 -6.62 41.13
N VAL A 238 26.04 -5.30 41.02
CA VAL A 238 27.20 -4.40 41.18
C VAL A 238 27.62 -4.24 42.64
N MET A 239 26.66 -4.26 43.58
CA MET A 239 26.94 -4.15 45.02
C MET A 239 27.67 -5.38 45.58
N ARG A 240 27.48 -6.57 44.99
CA ARG A 240 28.30 -7.77 45.32
C ARG A 240 29.65 -7.81 44.58
N GLY A 241 30.06 -6.73 43.93
CA GLY A 241 31.34 -6.62 43.23
C GLY A 241 31.40 -7.37 41.89
N GLY A 242 30.23 -7.67 41.32
CA GLY A 242 30.06 -8.34 40.04
C GLY A 242 29.90 -7.36 38.86
N ARG A 243 29.94 -7.93 37.66
CA ARG A 243 29.73 -7.21 36.39
C ARG A 243 28.36 -7.56 35.84
N CYS A 244 27.59 -6.53 35.49
CA CYS A 244 26.25 -6.68 34.93
C CYS A 244 26.31 -6.50 33.42
N LEU A 245 26.11 -7.59 32.67
CA LEU A 245 25.96 -7.55 31.22
C LEU A 245 24.48 -7.41 30.85
N ILE A 246 24.18 -6.49 29.94
CA ILE A 246 22.83 -6.30 29.40
C ILE A 246 22.94 -6.38 27.87
N PRO A 247 22.77 -7.56 27.26
CA PRO A 247 22.86 -7.69 25.81
C PRO A 247 21.63 -7.03 25.16
N VAL A 248 21.87 -6.07 24.27
CA VAL A 248 20.82 -5.31 23.56
C VAL A 248 21.21 -5.04 22.11
N PHE A 249 20.24 -4.69 21.26
CA PHE A 249 20.53 -4.09 19.96
C PHE A 249 20.92 -2.61 20.11
N ALA A 250 21.70 -2.08 19.16
CA ALA A 250 22.20 -0.69 19.24
C ALA A 250 21.08 0.38 19.22
N LEU A 251 19.92 0.01 18.68
CA LEU A 251 18.80 0.91 18.40
C LEU A 251 17.50 0.22 18.84
N GLY A 252 16.59 0.99 19.44
CA GLY A 252 15.32 0.50 19.97
C GLY A 252 15.34 0.48 21.49
N ARG A 253 15.13 -0.69 22.09
CA ARG A 253 14.97 -0.84 23.55
C ARG A 253 16.20 -0.44 24.38
N ALA A 254 17.40 -0.45 23.80
CA ALA A 254 18.59 0.05 24.48
C ALA A 254 18.42 1.49 24.96
N GLN A 255 17.77 2.35 24.18
CA GLN A 255 17.56 3.74 24.57
C GLN A 255 16.65 3.88 25.79
N GLU A 256 15.64 3.02 25.92
CA GLU A 256 14.79 2.98 27.10
C GLU A 256 15.57 2.57 28.35
N LEU A 257 16.37 1.51 28.26
CA LEU A 257 17.19 1.04 29.38
C LEU A 257 18.24 2.08 29.81
N LEU A 258 18.82 2.81 28.85
CA LEU A 258 19.76 3.90 29.15
C LEU A 258 19.08 5.04 29.91
N LEU A 259 17.83 5.40 29.55
CA LEU A 259 17.05 6.41 30.29
C LEU A 259 16.75 5.95 31.72
N ILE A 260 16.33 4.69 31.89
CA ILE A 260 16.07 4.10 33.21
C ILE A 260 17.34 4.13 34.08
N LEU A 261 18.47 3.69 33.53
CA LEU A 261 19.73 3.63 34.25
C LEU A 261 20.28 5.03 34.60
N ASP A 262 20.24 6.00 33.68
CA ASP A 262 20.74 7.36 33.98
C ASP A 262 19.90 8.03 35.07
N GLU A 263 18.57 7.87 35.04
CA GLU A 263 17.69 8.37 36.09
C GLU A 263 17.92 7.64 37.42
N TYR A 264 18.11 6.32 37.40
CA TYR A 264 18.40 5.55 38.60
C TYR A 264 19.75 5.91 39.21
N TRP A 265 20.81 6.05 38.41
CA TRP A 265 22.14 6.47 38.88
C TRP A 265 22.09 7.87 39.49
N ARG A 266 21.38 8.80 38.85
CA ARG A 266 21.21 10.16 39.37
C ARG A 266 20.56 10.20 40.75
N ALA A 267 19.62 9.27 41.02
CA ALA A 267 18.91 9.16 42.28
C ALA A 267 19.71 8.44 43.38
N HIS A 268 20.81 7.75 43.04
CA HIS A 268 21.55 6.88 43.96
C HIS A 268 23.05 7.24 43.99
N PRO A 269 23.44 8.26 44.78
CA PRO A 269 24.84 8.70 44.90
C PRO A 269 25.82 7.60 45.30
N GLU A 270 25.36 6.56 46.01
CA GLU A 270 26.19 5.42 46.38
C GLU A 270 26.70 4.65 45.14
N LEU A 271 26.04 4.74 43.99
CA LEU A 271 26.43 4.06 42.76
C LEU A 271 27.33 4.90 41.84
N HIS A 272 27.58 6.18 42.15
CA HIS A 272 28.31 7.09 41.26
C HIS A 272 29.75 6.67 40.96
N HIS A 273 30.35 5.84 41.82
CA HIS A 273 31.70 5.30 41.61
C HIS A 273 31.73 4.07 40.70
N ILE A 274 30.57 3.50 40.36
CA ILE A 274 30.42 2.33 39.50
C ILE A 274 30.07 2.79 38.08
N PRO A 275 30.90 2.47 37.08
CA PRO A 275 30.69 2.97 35.73
C PRO A 275 29.58 2.19 34.99
N VAL A 276 28.79 2.92 34.22
CA VAL A 276 27.84 2.37 33.25
C VAL A 276 28.34 2.67 31.84
N PHE A 277 28.49 1.63 31.02
CA PHE A 277 28.96 1.75 29.65
C PHE A 277 27.88 1.35 28.65
N TYR A 278 27.72 2.18 27.63
CA TYR A 278 27.04 1.81 26.41
C TYR A 278 28.07 1.45 25.33
N ALA A 279 28.25 0.14 25.13
CA ALA A 279 29.27 -0.43 24.27
C ALA A 279 28.71 -0.77 22.90
N SER A 280 28.80 0.19 21.97
CA SER A 280 28.43 0.00 20.58
C SER A 280 29.24 0.92 19.67
N ASN A 281 29.78 0.35 18.59
CA ASN A 281 30.44 1.09 17.51
C ASN A 281 29.52 2.14 16.86
N LEU A 282 28.20 1.96 16.98
CA LEU A 282 27.20 2.86 16.45
C LEU A 282 26.63 3.83 17.49
N ALA A 283 26.93 3.67 18.78
CA ALA A 283 26.31 4.42 19.87
C ALA A 283 26.17 5.91 19.57
N LYS A 284 27.26 6.57 19.17
CA LYS A 284 27.28 8.01 18.87
C LYS A 284 26.41 8.39 17.66
N LYS A 285 26.40 7.56 16.61
CA LYS A 285 25.56 7.80 15.42
C LYS A 285 24.09 7.57 15.74
N CYS A 286 23.78 6.51 16.47
CA CYS A 286 22.44 6.18 16.96
C CYS A 286 21.86 7.32 17.80
N MET A 287 22.63 7.84 18.77
CA MET A 287 22.16 8.92 19.64
C MET A 287 21.87 10.19 18.85
N ARG A 288 22.68 10.53 17.84
CA ARG A 288 22.42 11.70 16.98
C ARG A 288 21.10 11.57 16.21
N ILE A 289 20.75 10.37 15.74
CA ILE A 289 19.45 10.14 15.11
C ILE A 289 18.32 10.35 16.12
N TYR A 290 18.43 9.75 17.30
CA TYR A 290 17.42 9.91 18.35
C TYR A 290 17.19 11.38 18.71
N GLN A 291 18.29 12.15 18.82
CA GLN A 291 18.25 13.59 19.05
C GLN A 291 17.68 14.40 17.88
N THR A 292 17.71 13.88 16.65
CA THR A 292 17.14 14.56 15.47
C THR A 292 15.61 14.43 15.45
N PHE A 293 15.06 13.30 15.88
CA PHE A 293 13.63 13.00 15.82
C PHE A 293 12.89 13.19 17.16
N LEU A 294 13.44 14.04 18.04
CA LEU A 294 12.86 14.33 19.36
C LEU A 294 11.44 14.88 19.31
N SER A 295 11.08 15.64 18.27
CA SER A 295 9.73 16.17 18.08
C SER A 295 8.67 15.09 17.88
N GLY A 296 9.06 13.90 17.40
CA GLY A 296 8.16 12.76 17.23
C GLY A 296 7.96 11.91 18.47
N MET A 297 8.70 12.19 19.56
CA MET A 297 8.61 11.47 20.83
C MET A 297 7.40 11.89 21.65
N ASN A 298 7.22 11.24 22.80
CA ASN A 298 6.10 11.50 23.69
C ASN A 298 6.15 12.87 24.40
N LYS A 299 5.06 13.23 25.08
CA LYS A 299 4.93 14.54 25.75
C LYS A 299 5.94 14.72 26.89
N ARG A 300 6.35 13.63 27.55
CA ARG A 300 7.36 13.66 28.62
C ARG A 300 8.69 14.18 28.08
N VAL A 301 9.20 13.57 27.00
CA VAL A 301 10.45 14.02 26.38
C VAL A 301 10.31 15.44 25.86
N GLN A 302 9.23 15.76 25.13
CA GLN A 302 9.01 17.11 24.61
C GLN A 302 9.03 18.19 25.71
N SER A 303 8.45 17.89 26.88
CA SER A 303 8.44 18.80 28.03
C SER A 303 9.82 18.92 28.69
N GLN A 304 10.56 17.82 28.78
CA GLN A 304 11.90 17.80 29.38
C GLN A 304 12.93 18.57 28.56
N LEU A 305 12.79 18.56 27.22
CA LEU A 305 13.70 19.24 26.28
C LEU A 305 13.81 20.75 26.47
N ILE A 306 12.83 21.37 27.15
CA ILE A 306 12.89 22.79 27.52
C ILE A 306 14.08 23.06 28.47
N TYR A 307 14.44 22.07 29.29
CA TYR A 307 15.45 22.21 30.34
C TYR A 307 16.71 21.39 30.07
N ASP A 308 16.55 20.15 29.61
CA ASP A 308 17.65 19.21 29.43
C ASP A 308 17.32 18.16 28.36
N ASN A 309 18.34 17.68 27.64
CA ASN A 309 18.14 16.61 26.67
C ASN A 309 18.31 15.25 27.35
N PRO A 310 17.25 14.42 27.47
CA PRO A 310 17.31 13.15 28.19
C PRO A 310 18.26 12.12 27.56
N PHE A 311 18.64 12.29 26.29
CA PHE A 311 19.60 11.42 25.59
C PHE A 311 21.04 11.93 25.67
N VAL A 312 21.30 12.98 26.45
CA VAL A 312 22.65 13.40 26.86
C VAL A 312 22.87 12.86 28.27
N PHE A 313 23.25 11.59 28.35
CA PHE A 313 23.44 10.87 29.61
C PHE A 313 24.61 11.46 30.42
N LYS A 314 24.41 11.57 31.74
CA LYS A 314 25.39 12.14 32.69
C LYS A 314 26.18 11.05 33.41
N HIS A 315 25.58 9.88 33.56
CA HIS A 315 26.16 8.75 34.29
C HIS A 315 26.55 7.58 33.37
N ILE A 316 26.36 7.73 32.06
CA ILE A 316 26.64 6.68 31.08
C ILE A 316 27.71 7.13 30.09
N SER A 317 28.77 6.32 29.97
CA SER A 317 29.86 6.55 29.04
C SER A 317 29.75 5.66 27.80
N SER A 318 30.12 6.17 26.63
CA SER A 318 30.19 5.35 25.42
C SER A 318 31.52 4.59 25.36
N LEU A 319 31.46 3.28 25.16
CA LEU A 319 32.63 2.43 24.92
C LEU A 319 32.66 2.05 23.43
N LYS A 320 33.77 2.35 22.76
CA LYS A 320 33.95 2.01 21.33
C LYS A 320 34.44 0.58 21.13
N ASN A 321 35.57 0.22 21.75
CA ASN A 321 36.21 -1.09 21.64
C ASN A 321 36.57 -1.65 23.03
N SER A 322 36.68 -2.97 23.13
CA SER A 322 37.17 -3.69 24.31
C SER A 322 38.60 -3.27 24.72
N ASP A 323 39.43 -2.85 23.77
CA ASP A 323 40.83 -2.47 24.01
C ASP A 323 40.96 -1.20 24.86
N HIS A 324 39.88 -0.41 24.99
CA HIS A 324 39.81 0.78 25.83
C HIS A 324 39.02 0.53 27.13
N PHE A 325 38.71 -0.73 27.44
CA PHE A 325 38.00 -1.12 28.65
C PHE A 325 38.94 -1.89 29.58
N ASP A 326 39.37 -1.23 30.65
CA ASP A 326 40.04 -1.89 31.76
C ASP A 326 38.99 -2.58 32.62
N ASP A 327 38.95 -3.92 32.58
CA ASP A 327 37.95 -4.75 33.27
C ASP A 327 38.19 -4.86 34.78
N VAL A 328 38.17 -3.72 35.48
CA VAL A 328 38.50 -3.57 36.89
C VAL A 328 37.27 -3.19 37.71
N GLY A 329 36.94 -4.03 38.70
CA GLY A 329 35.84 -3.78 39.64
C GLY A 329 34.44 -4.06 39.07
N PRO A 330 33.37 -3.67 39.80
CA PRO A 330 32.00 -3.78 39.32
C PRO A 330 31.72 -2.75 38.23
N CYS A 331 30.91 -3.14 37.24
CA CYS A 331 30.46 -2.26 36.16
C CYS A 331 29.15 -2.76 35.56
N VAL A 332 28.47 -1.88 34.83
CA VAL A 332 27.31 -2.22 34.00
C VAL A 332 27.67 -1.99 32.54
N ILE A 333 27.48 -2.99 31.67
CA ILE A 333 27.73 -2.85 30.24
C ILE A 333 26.51 -3.26 29.43
N LEU A 334 25.98 -2.31 28.66
CA LEU A 334 25.02 -2.57 27.59
C LEU A 334 25.82 -2.81 26.30
N ALA A 335 25.78 -4.03 25.76
CA ALA A 335 26.58 -4.42 24.61
C ALA A 335 25.75 -5.07 23.50
N THR A 336 26.21 -4.92 22.26
CA THR A 336 25.56 -5.52 21.08
C THR A 336 26.27 -6.80 20.62
N PRO A 337 25.53 -7.75 19.98
CA PRO A 337 24.08 -7.80 19.73
C PRO A 337 23.26 -8.34 20.93
N GLY A 338 21.94 -8.16 20.89
CA GLY A 338 21.03 -8.58 21.97
C GLY A 338 20.90 -10.08 22.19
N MET A 339 21.06 -10.88 21.13
CA MET A 339 20.85 -12.33 21.18
C MET A 339 22.14 -13.16 21.37
N LEU A 340 23.28 -12.51 21.68
CA LEU A 340 24.57 -13.14 22.00
C LEU A 340 25.14 -14.07 20.91
N GLN A 341 24.80 -13.84 19.63
CA GLN A 341 25.29 -14.70 18.54
C GLN A 341 26.79 -14.51 18.26
N SER A 342 27.27 -13.28 18.31
CA SER A 342 28.65 -12.90 18.01
C SER A 342 28.96 -11.53 18.64
N GLY A 343 30.07 -10.88 18.28
CA GLY A 343 30.36 -9.50 18.70
C GLY A 343 30.69 -9.33 20.18
N LEU A 344 30.63 -8.09 20.65
CA LEU A 344 31.14 -7.70 21.96
C LEU A 344 30.30 -8.27 23.11
N SER A 345 28.97 -8.31 22.99
CA SER A 345 28.12 -8.89 24.02
C SER A 345 28.43 -10.38 24.25
N ARG A 346 28.68 -11.13 23.17
CA ARG A 346 29.10 -12.54 23.24
C ARG A 346 30.49 -12.70 23.86
N GLN A 347 31.46 -11.86 23.49
CA GLN A 347 32.81 -11.89 24.06
C GLN A 347 32.80 -11.63 25.57
N LEU A 348 32.10 -10.58 26.00
CA LEU A 348 31.95 -10.25 27.42
C LEU A 348 31.21 -11.35 28.18
N PHE A 349 30.15 -11.90 27.58
CA PHE A 349 29.43 -13.03 28.16
C PHE A 349 30.35 -14.23 28.41
N GLU A 350 31.12 -14.65 27.41
CA GLU A 350 32.06 -15.78 27.56
C GLU A 350 33.13 -15.51 28.64
N GLN A 351 33.62 -14.28 28.74
CA GLN A 351 34.60 -13.87 29.76
C GLN A 351 34.01 -13.85 31.17
N TRP A 352 32.76 -13.44 31.33
CA TRP A 352 32.13 -13.22 32.64
C TRP A 352 31.29 -14.39 33.15
N CYS A 353 30.88 -15.29 32.25
CA CYS A 353 30.04 -16.47 32.51
C CYS A 353 30.56 -17.39 33.64
N PRO A 354 31.87 -17.68 33.76
CA PRO A 354 32.37 -18.59 34.80
C PRO A 354 32.35 -18.04 36.23
N GLU A 355 32.07 -16.76 36.44
CA GLU A 355 32.16 -16.08 37.75
C GLU A 355 30.78 -15.81 38.34
N SER A 356 30.49 -16.39 39.52
CA SER A 356 29.14 -16.35 40.13
C SER A 356 28.69 -14.98 40.63
N LYS A 357 29.64 -14.06 40.86
CA LYS A 357 29.31 -12.68 41.23
C LYS A 357 28.70 -11.88 40.08
N ASN A 358 28.97 -12.25 38.83
CA ASN A 358 28.49 -11.52 37.66
C ASN A 358 27.00 -11.84 37.40
N GLY A 359 26.37 -11.05 36.53
CA GLY A 359 24.99 -11.28 36.10
C GLY A 359 24.72 -10.80 34.68
N CYS A 360 23.79 -11.46 34.00
CA CYS A 360 23.35 -11.15 32.64
C CYS A 360 21.84 -10.93 32.65
N ILE A 361 21.39 -9.74 32.26
CA ILE A 361 19.97 -9.39 32.19
C ILE A 361 19.54 -9.40 30.73
N VAL A 362 18.77 -10.42 30.36
CA VAL A 362 18.17 -10.53 29.03
C VAL A 362 16.89 -9.69 29.02
N ALA A 363 16.92 -8.59 28.27
CA ALA A 363 15.87 -7.57 28.29
C ALA A 363 14.89 -7.62 27.09
N GLY A 364 15.16 -8.44 26.08
CA GLY A 364 14.35 -8.52 24.85
C GLY A 364 13.87 -9.93 24.55
N TYR A 365 12.96 -10.06 23.59
CA TYR A 365 12.50 -11.35 23.08
C TYR A 365 13.67 -12.11 22.44
N CYS A 366 13.77 -13.39 22.75
CA CYS A 366 14.84 -14.24 22.26
C CYS A 366 14.27 -15.28 21.30
N VAL A 367 14.68 -15.19 20.03
CA VAL A 367 14.30 -16.15 18.99
C VAL A 367 14.95 -17.51 19.26
N GLU A 368 14.25 -18.58 18.90
CA GLU A 368 14.78 -19.94 18.99
C GLU A 368 16.06 -20.13 18.16
N GLY A 369 16.96 -20.99 18.65
CA GLY A 369 18.26 -21.20 18.03
C GLY A 369 19.32 -20.13 18.35
N THR A 370 19.04 -19.21 19.28
CA THR A 370 20.00 -18.19 19.73
C THR A 370 20.61 -18.52 21.10
N LEU A 371 21.84 -18.04 21.37
CA LEU A 371 22.46 -18.25 22.68
C LEU A 371 21.65 -17.58 23.80
N ALA A 372 21.12 -16.37 23.56
CA ALA A 372 20.28 -15.70 24.53
C ALA A 372 19.03 -16.52 24.91
N LYS A 373 18.44 -17.27 23.97
CA LYS A 373 17.34 -18.19 24.28
C LYS A 373 17.81 -19.42 25.08
N LEU A 374 18.95 -20.00 24.71
CA LEU A 374 19.53 -21.17 25.38
C LEU A 374 19.84 -20.90 26.86
N ILE A 375 20.40 -19.74 27.19
CA ILE A 375 20.82 -19.44 28.57
C ILE A 375 19.64 -19.23 29.53
N LEU A 376 18.43 -18.98 29.01
CA LEU A 376 17.21 -18.87 29.83
C LEU A 376 16.80 -20.21 30.45
N SER A 377 17.26 -21.34 29.90
CA SER A 377 17.05 -22.66 30.52
C SER A 377 18.14 -23.02 31.54
N GLU A 378 19.06 -22.10 31.84
CA GLU A 378 20.15 -22.24 32.80
C GLU A 378 20.96 -23.56 32.64
N PRO A 379 21.56 -23.82 31.47
CA PRO A 379 22.39 -25.00 31.28
C PRO A 379 23.66 -24.95 32.16
N GLU A 380 24.19 -26.10 32.57
CA GLU A 380 25.42 -26.15 33.39
C GLU A 380 26.66 -25.59 32.66
N GLU A 381 26.72 -25.80 31.35
CA GLU A 381 27.80 -25.34 30.48
C GLU A 381 27.26 -24.71 29.20
N ILE A 382 28.02 -23.77 28.63
CA ILE A 382 27.78 -23.20 27.31
C ILE A 382 28.98 -23.46 26.39
N GLN A 383 28.72 -23.47 25.08
CA GLN A 383 29.78 -23.56 24.08
C GLN A 383 30.23 -22.17 23.62
N THR A 384 31.53 -21.91 23.66
CA THR A 384 32.15 -20.67 23.16
C THR A 384 32.20 -20.64 21.64
N LEU A 385 32.43 -19.48 21.04
CA LEU A 385 32.67 -19.34 19.61
C LEU A 385 33.89 -20.15 19.11
N THR A 386 34.86 -20.41 19.99
CA THR A 386 36.03 -21.26 19.71
C THR A 386 35.76 -22.75 19.88
N GLY A 387 34.53 -23.13 20.25
CA GLY A 387 34.10 -24.51 20.43
C GLY A 387 34.39 -25.11 21.81
N ARG A 388 35.01 -24.34 22.73
CA ARG A 388 35.28 -24.78 24.10
C ARG A 388 34.00 -24.76 24.94
N ARG A 389 33.93 -25.58 25.99
CA ARG A 389 32.85 -25.50 26.98
C ARG A 389 33.31 -24.72 28.20
N ILE A 390 32.46 -23.83 28.69
CA ILE A 390 32.70 -23.07 29.91
C ILE A 390 31.48 -23.18 30.84
N PRO A 391 31.68 -23.19 32.17
CA PRO A 391 30.58 -23.32 33.11
C PRO A 391 29.75 -22.03 33.17
N LEU A 392 28.42 -22.17 33.22
CA LEU A 392 27.51 -21.06 33.47
C LEU A 392 27.29 -20.91 34.98
N ARG A 393 27.99 -19.95 35.59
CA ARG A 393 27.88 -19.65 37.03
C ARG A 393 27.29 -18.27 37.32
N MET A 394 27.41 -17.34 36.37
CA MET A 394 26.82 -16.01 36.51
C MET A 394 25.30 -16.10 36.59
N GLN A 395 24.67 -15.18 37.31
CA GLN A 395 23.21 -15.10 37.40
C GLN A 395 22.61 -14.73 36.04
N ILE A 396 21.62 -15.48 35.58
CA ILE A 396 20.79 -15.12 34.42
C ILE A 396 19.48 -14.55 34.93
N SER A 397 19.02 -13.43 34.36
CA SER A 397 17.72 -12.85 34.71
C SER A 397 17.02 -12.37 33.45
N TYR A 398 15.75 -12.76 33.30
CA TYR A 398 14.91 -12.32 32.19
C TYR A 398 13.92 -11.26 32.68
N ILE A 399 14.04 -10.05 32.16
CA ILE A 399 13.16 -8.93 32.50
C ILE A 399 12.72 -8.29 31.20
N SER A 400 11.51 -8.61 30.74
CA SER A 400 11.05 -8.24 29.40
C SER A 400 10.78 -6.74 29.26
N PHE A 401 11.67 -6.04 28.56
CA PHE A 401 11.44 -4.70 28.01
C PHE A 401 11.10 -4.75 26.52
N SER A 402 10.76 -5.92 25.98
CA SER A 402 10.26 -6.02 24.61
C SER A 402 8.96 -5.22 24.53
N ALA A 403 8.93 -4.20 23.68
CA ALA A 403 7.79 -3.29 23.56
C ALA A 403 6.75 -3.86 22.59
N HIS A 404 6.27 -5.06 22.87
CA HIS A 404 5.17 -5.70 22.15
C HIS A 404 3.94 -5.72 23.03
N THR A 405 2.77 -5.76 22.40
CA THR A 405 1.53 -5.93 23.14
C THR A 405 1.44 -7.26 23.88
N ASP A 406 0.87 -7.23 25.08
CA ASP A 406 0.41 -8.43 25.78
C ASP A 406 -1.05 -8.75 25.42
N PHE A 407 -1.59 -9.84 25.97
CA PHE A 407 -2.95 -10.27 25.66
C PHE A 407 -3.99 -9.19 25.91
N VAL A 408 -3.89 -8.47 27.04
CA VAL A 408 -4.85 -7.44 27.44
C VAL A 408 -4.81 -6.27 26.46
N GLN A 409 -3.61 -5.83 26.11
CA GLN A 409 -3.40 -4.75 25.14
C GLN A 409 -3.89 -5.15 23.74
N THR A 410 -3.58 -6.36 23.28
CA THR A 410 -4.06 -6.87 21.99
C THR A 410 -5.58 -6.98 21.97
N SER A 411 -6.21 -7.56 23.02
CA SER A 411 -7.67 -7.70 23.10
C SER A 411 -8.38 -6.35 23.13
N ASP A 412 -7.84 -5.37 23.89
CA ASP A 412 -8.38 -4.02 23.95
C ASP A 412 -8.26 -3.31 22.60
N PHE A 413 -7.15 -3.49 21.89
CA PHE A 413 -6.93 -2.92 20.57
C PHE A 413 -7.91 -3.49 19.54
N VAL A 414 -8.07 -4.82 19.50
CA VAL A 414 -9.07 -5.50 18.66
C VAL A 414 -10.49 -5.01 18.97
N THR A 415 -10.83 -4.88 20.25
CA THR A 415 -12.15 -4.43 20.70
C THR A 415 -12.46 -3.02 20.19
N LYS A 416 -11.48 -2.12 20.21
CA LYS A 416 -11.64 -0.74 19.72
C LYS A 416 -11.77 -0.67 18.21
N LEU A 417 -11.07 -1.54 17.47
CA LEU A 417 -11.07 -1.53 16.00
C LEU A 417 -12.29 -2.22 15.39
N ARG A 418 -12.82 -3.25 16.04
CA ARG A 418 -13.94 -4.07 15.53
C ARG A 418 -13.72 -4.61 14.10
N PRO A 419 -12.58 -5.26 13.81
CA PRO A 419 -12.36 -5.86 12.49
C PRO A 419 -13.28 -7.07 12.27
N ARG A 420 -13.61 -7.34 11.01
CA ARG A 420 -14.34 -8.56 10.61
C ARG A 420 -13.40 -9.77 10.50
N HIS A 421 -12.19 -9.55 10.01
CA HIS A 421 -11.16 -10.58 9.91
C HIS A 421 -9.90 -10.18 10.68
N ILE A 422 -9.35 -11.09 11.47
CA ILE A 422 -8.05 -10.94 12.12
C ILE A 422 -7.10 -11.98 11.55
N ILE A 423 -5.94 -11.55 11.08
CA ILE A 423 -4.88 -12.43 10.60
C ILE A 423 -3.70 -12.30 11.55
N LEU A 424 -3.42 -13.36 12.30
CA LEU A 424 -2.30 -13.42 13.22
C LEU A 424 -1.02 -13.80 12.47
N VAL A 425 0.02 -12.98 12.65
CA VAL A 425 1.37 -13.17 12.12
C VAL A 425 2.39 -12.91 13.24
N HIS A 426 3.68 -13.10 12.96
CA HIS A 426 4.78 -12.72 13.85
C HIS A 426 4.60 -13.25 15.29
N GLY A 427 4.65 -14.57 15.43
CA GLY A 427 4.45 -15.25 16.71
C GLY A 427 4.71 -16.74 16.58
N GLU A 428 5.20 -17.35 17.65
CA GLU A 428 5.42 -18.80 17.70
C GLU A 428 4.09 -19.55 17.56
N GLN A 429 4.09 -20.66 16.82
CA GLN A 429 2.88 -21.43 16.49
C GLN A 429 1.98 -21.70 17.71
N GLY A 430 2.55 -22.18 18.82
CA GLY A 430 1.82 -22.47 20.05
C GLY A 430 1.25 -21.24 20.74
N GLU A 431 2.03 -20.16 20.87
CA GLU A 431 1.56 -18.88 21.45
C GLU A 431 0.49 -18.21 20.57
N MET A 432 0.67 -18.23 19.25
CA MET A 432 -0.31 -17.73 18.29
C MET A 432 -1.63 -18.51 18.36
N ALA A 433 -1.56 -19.83 18.55
CA ALA A 433 -2.73 -20.68 18.79
C ALA A 433 -3.46 -20.34 20.09
N ARG A 434 -2.70 -20.08 21.17
CA ARG A 434 -3.26 -19.60 22.44
C ARG A 434 -3.93 -18.25 22.28
N LEU A 435 -3.31 -17.30 21.57
CA LEU A 435 -3.89 -15.98 21.32
C LEU A 435 -5.20 -16.07 20.54
N LYS A 436 -5.24 -16.86 19.45
CA LYS A 436 -6.48 -17.09 18.69
C LYS A 436 -7.61 -17.60 19.59
N ALA A 437 -7.33 -18.62 20.41
CA ALA A 437 -8.32 -19.19 21.32
C ALA A 437 -8.74 -18.20 22.42
N GLY A 438 -7.79 -17.41 22.93
CA GLY A 438 -8.03 -16.37 23.92
C GLY A 438 -8.92 -15.25 23.39
N LEU A 439 -8.63 -14.72 22.20
CA LEU A 439 -9.43 -13.69 21.54
C LEU A 439 -10.84 -14.19 21.22
N HIS A 440 -10.98 -15.40 20.69
CA HIS A 440 -12.30 -15.99 20.43
C HIS A 440 -13.13 -16.05 21.72
N ARG A 441 -12.58 -16.59 22.81
CA ARG A 441 -13.27 -16.66 24.10
C ARG A 441 -13.60 -15.29 24.69
N HIS A 442 -12.71 -14.32 24.52
CA HIS A 442 -12.93 -12.96 25.03
C HIS A 442 -14.06 -12.24 24.30
N LEU A 443 -14.22 -12.49 22.99
CA LEU A 443 -15.13 -11.74 22.12
C LEU A 443 -16.44 -12.49 21.80
N GLU A 444 -16.57 -13.78 22.10
CA GLU A 444 -17.73 -14.61 21.70
C GLU A 444 -19.08 -14.13 22.24
N HIS A 445 -19.10 -13.39 23.35
CA HIS A 445 -20.33 -12.83 23.93
C HIS A 445 -20.62 -11.39 23.51
N ASN A 446 -19.73 -10.78 22.71
CA ASN A 446 -19.90 -9.41 22.27
C ASN A 446 -20.65 -9.37 20.93
N PRO A 447 -21.85 -8.75 20.86
CA PRO A 447 -22.65 -8.70 19.63
C PRO A 447 -21.96 -7.95 18.49
N ASP A 448 -20.96 -7.10 18.77
CA ASP A 448 -20.17 -6.41 17.75
C ASP A 448 -19.24 -7.36 16.95
N PHE A 449 -19.07 -8.61 17.39
CA PHE A 449 -18.10 -9.57 16.86
C PHE A 449 -18.72 -10.90 16.40
N THR A 450 -20.02 -10.93 16.10
CA THR A 450 -20.71 -12.18 15.67
C THR A 450 -20.13 -12.78 14.39
N ASP A 451 -19.62 -11.93 13.49
CA ASP A 451 -19.04 -12.32 12.20
C ASP A 451 -17.51 -12.31 12.20
N LEU A 452 -16.88 -12.28 13.38
CA LEU A 452 -15.42 -12.23 13.51
C LEU A 452 -14.79 -13.57 13.11
N GLU A 453 -13.85 -13.52 12.17
CA GLU A 453 -13.00 -14.66 11.83
C GLU A 453 -11.53 -14.39 12.19
N ILE A 454 -10.89 -15.36 12.88
CA ILE A 454 -9.49 -15.27 13.28
C ILE A 454 -8.67 -16.35 12.56
N HIS A 455 -7.66 -15.92 11.81
CA HIS A 455 -6.81 -16.74 10.96
C HIS A 455 -5.36 -16.78 11.48
N MET A 456 -4.66 -17.88 11.20
CA MET A 456 -3.25 -18.08 11.57
C MET A 456 -2.50 -18.80 10.44
N PRO A 457 -2.46 -18.24 9.22
CA PRO A 457 -1.88 -18.92 8.07
C PRO A 457 -0.39 -19.22 8.30
N LYS A 458 0.05 -20.41 7.88
CA LYS A 458 1.47 -20.76 7.82
C LYS A 458 2.16 -20.01 6.69
N ASN A 459 3.49 -19.97 6.72
CA ASN A 459 4.26 -19.57 5.55
C ASN A 459 3.78 -20.31 4.30
N THR A 460 3.60 -19.58 3.20
CA THR A 460 3.10 -20.03 1.89
C THR A 460 1.63 -20.46 1.83
N GLU A 461 0.92 -20.48 2.96
CA GLU A 461 -0.51 -20.77 2.99
C GLU A 461 -1.31 -19.59 2.45
N ARG A 462 -2.18 -19.88 1.47
CA ARG A 462 -3.04 -18.88 0.84
C ARG A 462 -4.34 -18.73 1.61
N LEU A 463 -4.57 -17.56 2.18
CA LEU A 463 -5.86 -17.17 2.75
C LEU A 463 -6.64 -16.32 1.74
N ASN A 464 -7.86 -16.74 1.44
CA ASN A 464 -8.76 -16.03 0.52
C ASN A 464 -9.97 -15.48 1.30
N LEU A 465 -10.17 -14.18 1.26
CA LEU A 465 -11.27 -13.47 1.90
C LEU A 465 -12.14 -12.80 0.83
N ARG A 466 -13.45 -12.96 0.89
CA ARG A 466 -14.37 -12.40 -0.12
C ARG A 466 -15.01 -11.11 0.39
N PHE A 467 -14.87 -10.05 -0.39
CA PHE A 467 -15.48 -8.74 -0.13
C PHE A 467 -16.42 -8.40 -1.29
N ALA A 468 -17.73 -8.41 -1.02
CA ALA A 468 -18.71 -7.98 -2.00
C ALA A 468 -18.61 -6.47 -2.17
N SER A 469 -18.13 -6.03 -3.33
CA SER A 469 -17.98 -4.60 -3.63
C SER A 469 -19.28 -4.06 -4.23
N GLN A 470 -19.96 -3.14 -3.53
CA GLN A 470 -20.98 -2.31 -4.18
C GLN A 470 -20.27 -1.25 -5.01
N LYS A 471 -20.45 -1.29 -6.33
CA LYS A 471 -19.89 -0.28 -7.22
C LYS A 471 -20.72 0.98 -7.15
N VAL A 472 -20.11 2.05 -6.65
CA VAL A 472 -20.74 3.38 -6.60
C VAL A 472 -20.17 4.23 -7.73
N ALA A 473 -21.03 4.71 -8.62
CA ALA A 473 -20.68 5.68 -9.63
C ALA A 473 -21.20 7.08 -9.24
N ARG A 474 -20.38 8.11 -9.43
CA ARG A 474 -20.75 9.50 -9.19
C ARG A 474 -21.17 10.16 -10.50
N LEU A 475 -22.29 10.87 -10.48
CA LEU A 475 -22.69 11.74 -11.59
C LEU A 475 -21.89 13.04 -11.51
N VAL A 476 -21.28 13.47 -12.62
CA VAL A 476 -20.40 14.65 -12.67
C VAL A 476 -20.64 15.44 -13.94
N GLY A 477 -20.52 16.78 -13.86
CA GLY A 477 -20.72 17.67 -14.99
C GLY A 477 -22.19 18.00 -15.27
N ASN A 478 -22.51 18.28 -16.53
CA ASN A 478 -23.79 18.78 -16.98
C ASN A 478 -24.94 17.78 -16.76
N ILE A 479 -24.63 16.49 -16.62
CA ILE A 479 -25.61 15.44 -16.32
C ILE A 479 -26.37 15.69 -15.01
N VAL A 480 -25.80 16.44 -14.06
CA VAL A 480 -26.40 16.69 -12.74
C VAL A 480 -27.48 17.76 -12.78
N SER A 481 -27.45 18.65 -13.79
CA SER A 481 -28.22 19.90 -13.80
C SER A 481 -29.73 19.70 -13.85
N ASP A 482 -30.20 18.59 -14.45
CA ASP A 482 -31.60 18.37 -14.82
C ASP A 482 -32.17 17.03 -14.31
N LEU A 483 -31.51 16.39 -13.35
CA LEU A 483 -31.80 14.99 -12.96
C LEU A 483 -32.90 14.88 -11.90
N HIS A 484 -33.98 14.14 -12.22
CA HIS A 484 -35.04 13.74 -11.28
C HIS A 484 -34.85 12.29 -10.80
N VAL A 485 -35.54 11.91 -9.72
CA VAL A 485 -35.33 10.64 -8.99
C VAL A 485 -35.64 9.38 -9.82
N ASP A 486 -36.31 9.50 -10.97
CA ASP A 486 -36.69 8.39 -11.85
C ASP A 486 -36.22 8.55 -13.31
N ASP A 487 -35.34 9.53 -13.58
CA ASP A 487 -34.84 9.75 -14.94
C ASP A 487 -33.86 8.65 -15.36
N ASN A 488 -33.96 8.23 -16.62
CA ASN A 488 -32.95 7.38 -17.23
C ASN A 488 -31.64 8.15 -17.37
N ILE A 489 -30.56 7.58 -16.86
CA ILE A 489 -29.23 8.19 -16.91
C ILE A 489 -28.48 7.63 -18.12
N GLU A 490 -28.26 8.47 -19.12
CA GLU A 490 -27.42 8.15 -20.28
C GLU A 490 -26.14 8.99 -20.25
N GLY A 491 -24.99 8.34 -20.45
CA GLY A 491 -23.71 9.01 -20.41
C GLY A 491 -22.53 8.05 -20.55
N ILE A 492 -21.33 8.62 -20.56
CA ILE A 492 -20.08 7.87 -20.60
C ILE A 492 -19.69 7.50 -19.16
N LEU A 493 -19.59 6.20 -18.89
CA LEU A 493 -19.01 5.69 -17.64
C LEU A 493 -17.49 5.69 -17.73
N MET A 494 -16.85 6.62 -17.03
CA MET A 494 -15.40 6.70 -16.89
C MET A 494 -14.95 6.01 -15.61
N ARG A 495 -13.98 5.11 -15.71
CA ARG A 495 -13.33 4.48 -14.55
C ARG A 495 -11.89 4.99 -14.43
N ARG A 496 -11.57 5.60 -13.28
CA ARG A 496 -10.20 5.94 -12.89
C ARG A 496 -9.85 5.17 -11.61
N ASN A 497 -8.94 4.18 -11.73
CA ASN A 497 -8.65 3.21 -10.68
C ASN A 497 -9.91 2.47 -10.21
N PHE A 498 -10.41 2.78 -9.01
CA PHE A 498 -11.63 2.21 -8.42
C PHE A 498 -12.79 3.21 -8.38
N ALA A 499 -12.55 4.47 -8.79
CA ALA A 499 -13.60 5.48 -8.87
C ALA A 499 -14.33 5.38 -10.22
N TYR A 500 -15.65 5.34 -10.16
CA TYR A 500 -16.54 5.41 -11.31
C TYR A 500 -17.21 6.77 -11.35
N ASN A 501 -17.15 7.42 -12.50
CA ASN A 501 -17.83 8.68 -12.78
C ASN A 501 -18.68 8.50 -14.04
N VAL A 502 -19.90 9.04 -14.04
CA VAL A 502 -20.76 9.13 -15.23
C VAL A 502 -20.86 10.60 -15.61
N LEU A 503 -20.63 10.90 -16.88
CA LEU A 503 -20.62 12.24 -17.45
C LEU A 503 -21.17 12.24 -18.87
N THR A 504 -21.52 13.41 -19.39
CA THR A 504 -21.92 13.57 -20.80
C THR A 504 -20.68 13.56 -21.72
N PRO A 505 -20.81 13.21 -23.00
CA PRO A 505 -19.67 13.24 -23.95
C PRO A 505 -18.94 14.59 -24.02
N ASP A 506 -19.68 15.69 -23.87
CA ASP A 506 -19.13 17.06 -23.92
C ASP A 506 -18.23 17.38 -22.72
N ASP A 507 -18.46 16.75 -21.58
CA ASP A 507 -17.68 16.96 -20.36
C ASP A 507 -16.38 16.12 -20.34
N LEU A 508 -16.24 15.15 -21.26
CA LEU A 508 -15.11 14.22 -21.28
C LEU A 508 -13.73 14.93 -21.31
N PRO A 509 -13.51 16.01 -22.08
CA PRO A 509 -12.24 16.73 -22.09
C PRO A 509 -11.93 17.51 -20.79
N GLU A 510 -12.95 17.83 -19.99
CA GLU A 510 -12.77 18.54 -18.72
C GLU A 510 -12.41 17.57 -17.59
N TYR A 511 -12.98 16.36 -17.60
CA TYR A 511 -12.80 15.37 -16.53
C TYR A 511 -11.81 14.24 -16.88
N SER A 512 -11.24 14.23 -18.08
CA SER A 512 -10.25 13.23 -18.51
C SER A 512 -9.13 13.84 -19.36
N ASP A 513 -8.01 13.13 -19.47
CA ASP A 513 -6.91 13.50 -20.38
C ASP A 513 -7.21 13.16 -21.86
N LEU A 514 -8.41 12.66 -22.14
CA LEU A 514 -8.84 12.29 -23.49
C LEU A 514 -9.30 13.52 -24.26
N ARG A 515 -8.80 13.66 -25.48
CA ARG A 515 -9.31 14.64 -26.44
C ARG A 515 -10.42 14.00 -27.26
N THR A 516 -11.56 14.65 -27.31
CA THR A 516 -12.63 14.28 -28.23
C THR A 516 -12.34 14.86 -29.62
N SER A 517 -12.55 14.06 -30.65
CA SER A 517 -12.43 14.46 -32.04
C SER A 517 -13.64 13.90 -32.78
N VAL A 518 -14.30 14.75 -33.56
CA VAL A 518 -15.35 14.33 -34.48
C VAL A 518 -14.72 14.15 -35.85
N VAL A 519 -14.86 12.96 -36.43
CA VAL A 519 -14.43 12.69 -37.80
C VAL A 519 -15.61 12.98 -38.71
N SER A 520 -15.48 13.98 -39.57
CA SER A 520 -16.47 14.27 -40.60
C SER A 520 -15.95 13.81 -41.95
N TYR A 521 -16.79 13.09 -42.68
CA TYR A 521 -16.49 12.64 -44.02
C TYR A 521 -17.23 13.49 -45.05
N SER A 522 -16.63 13.63 -46.22
CA SER A 522 -17.37 14.11 -47.38
C SER A 522 -16.87 13.43 -48.65
N GLN A 523 -17.81 12.97 -49.47
CA GLN A 523 -17.57 12.39 -50.77
C GLN A 523 -18.22 13.27 -51.83
N THR A 524 -17.48 13.58 -52.89
CA THR A 524 -18.02 14.33 -54.02
C THR A 524 -18.14 13.39 -55.22
N VAL A 525 -19.32 13.36 -55.83
CA VAL A 525 -19.62 12.56 -57.01
C VAL A 525 -20.08 13.48 -58.15
N PHE A 526 -19.80 13.08 -59.38
CA PHE A 526 -20.27 13.78 -60.56
C PHE A 526 -21.77 13.53 -60.76
N TYR A 527 -22.52 14.57 -61.10
CA TYR A 527 -23.95 14.49 -61.38
C TYR A 527 -24.37 15.56 -62.39
N SER A 528 -24.91 15.14 -63.54
CA SER A 528 -25.14 16.00 -64.70
C SER A 528 -26.60 16.28 -65.03
N HIS A 529 -27.55 15.61 -64.37
CA HIS A 529 -29.00 15.78 -64.59
C HIS A 529 -29.60 16.92 -63.76
N SER A 530 -30.91 17.13 -63.90
CA SER A 530 -31.62 18.22 -63.24
C SER A 530 -31.78 18.02 -61.73
N GLU A 531 -32.02 19.12 -61.02
CA GLU A 531 -32.30 19.12 -59.58
C GLU A 531 -33.59 18.34 -59.26
N GLU A 532 -34.61 18.45 -60.10
CA GLU A 532 -35.90 17.77 -59.90
C GLU A 532 -35.73 16.25 -59.97
N TRP A 533 -34.85 15.77 -60.85
CA TRP A 533 -34.54 14.35 -60.95
C TRP A 533 -33.81 13.84 -59.72
N LEU A 534 -32.84 14.60 -59.20
CA LEU A 534 -32.15 14.25 -57.96
C LEU A 534 -33.12 14.23 -56.78
N THR A 535 -33.95 15.26 -56.68
CA THR A 535 -34.98 15.39 -55.64
C THR A 535 -35.93 14.21 -55.64
N PHE A 536 -36.39 13.77 -56.82
CA PHE A 536 -37.28 12.61 -56.95
C PHE A 536 -36.63 11.33 -56.42
N ASN A 537 -35.38 11.09 -56.79
CA ASN A 537 -34.65 9.89 -56.36
C ASN A 537 -34.39 9.92 -54.84
N LEU A 538 -33.88 11.04 -54.30
CA LEU A 538 -33.64 11.17 -52.86
C LEU A 538 -34.93 11.03 -52.04
N ARG A 539 -36.05 11.62 -52.48
CA ARG A 539 -37.36 11.49 -51.79
C ARG A 539 -37.94 10.09 -51.81
N SER A 540 -37.54 9.27 -52.77
CA SER A 540 -37.96 7.87 -52.83
C SER A 540 -37.34 7.04 -51.69
N PHE A 541 -36.20 7.48 -51.15
CA PHE A 541 -35.51 6.84 -50.02
C PHE A 541 -35.76 7.54 -48.69
N ASP A 542 -35.85 8.87 -48.68
CA ASP A 542 -36.23 9.66 -47.52
C ASP A 542 -37.40 10.62 -47.85
N PRO A 543 -38.64 10.19 -47.61
CA PRO A 543 -39.82 11.03 -47.83
C PRO A 543 -39.86 12.29 -46.95
N LEU A 544 -39.09 12.32 -45.86
CA LEU A 544 -39.05 13.41 -44.87
C LEU A 544 -37.87 14.36 -45.08
N LEU A 545 -37.09 14.19 -46.16
CA LEU A 545 -35.93 15.02 -46.41
C LEU A 545 -36.29 16.51 -46.46
N LYS A 546 -35.43 17.34 -45.88
CA LYS A 546 -35.58 18.80 -45.88
C LYS A 546 -34.73 19.38 -47.00
N ILE A 547 -35.29 20.33 -47.74
CA ILE A 547 -34.61 20.99 -48.86
C ILE A 547 -34.41 22.47 -48.53
N GLU A 548 -33.19 22.93 -48.66
CA GLU A 548 -32.81 24.34 -48.57
C GLU A 548 -32.24 24.77 -49.93
N HIS A 549 -32.94 25.67 -50.62
CA HIS A 549 -32.52 26.21 -51.91
C HIS A 549 -31.67 27.46 -51.73
N ASN A 550 -30.78 27.72 -52.69
CA ASN A 550 -29.89 28.90 -52.73
C ASN A 550 -28.92 29.01 -51.53
N ALA A 551 -28.54 27.88 -50.94
CA ALA A 551 -27.47 27.85 -49.96
C ALA A 551 -26.15 28.25 -50.62
N GLN A 552 -25.35 29.04 -49.93
CA GLN A 552 -24.04 29.49 -50.40
C GLN A 552 -22.98 28.50 -49.89
N LEU A 553 -22.40 27.70 -50.78
CA LEU A 553 -21.46 26.63 -50.41
C LEU A 553 -20.08 26.86 -51.02
N GLU A 554 -19.03 26.71 -50.20
CA GLU A 554 -17.64 26.69 -50.66
C GLU A 554 -17.36 25.41 -51.45
N LEU A 555 -16.71 25.57 -52.60
CA LEU A 555 -16.32 24.46 -53.47
C LEU A 555 -15.31 23.53 -52.79
N PRO A 556 -15.33 22.22 -53.08
CA PRO A 556 -14.31 21.28 -52.62
C PRO A 556 -12.89 21.73 -52.99
N ASP A 557 -11.93 21.49 -52.08
CA ASP A 557 -10.53 21.96 -52.21
C ASP A 557 -9.84 21.53 -53.52
N PHE A 558 -10.23 20.38 -54.10
CA PHE A 558 -9.65 19.89 -55.35
C PHE A 558 -10.07 20.69 -56.60
N LEU A 559 -11.11 21.53 -56.51
CA LEU A 559 -11.51 22.46 -57.58
C LEU A 559 -10.90 23.85 -57.38
N ALA A 560 -10.31 24.12 -56.21
CA ALA A 560 -9.70 25.39 -55.86
C ALA A 560 -8.23 25.52 -56.33
N THR A 561 -7.66 24.49 -56.95
CA THR A 561 -6.22 24.42 -57.28
C THR A 561 -5.81 25.18 -58.54
N ASP A 562 -6.74 25.70 -59.34
CA ASP A 562 -6.43 26.57 -60.48
C ASP A 562 -6.31 28.04 -60.05
N ASN A 563 -5.05 28.45 -59.80
CA ASN A 563 -4.50 29.81 -59.71
C ASN A 563 -5.49 31.00 -59.60
N ASN A 564 -5.43 31.70 -58.46
CA ASN A 564 -5.88 33.09 -58.24
C ASN A 564 -7.38 33.41 -58.11
N ARG A 565 -8.23 32.43 -57.77
CA ARG A 565 -9.63 32.75 -57.38
C ARG A 565 -9.69 33.39 -55.98
N ILE A 566 -10.34 34.54 -55.85
CA ILE A 566 -10.61 35.20 -54.55
C ILE A 566 -11.62 34.32 -53.78
N LYS A 567 -11.57 34.26 -52.44
CA LYS A 567 -12.52 33.44 -51.63
C LYS A 567 -14.00 33.63 -51.99
N SER A 568 -14.40 34.82 -52.43
CA SER A 568 -15.75 35.13 -52.91
C SER A 568 -16.14 34.44 -54.21
N GLU A 569 -15.19 33.97 -55.02
CA GLU A 569 -15.39 33.26 -56.29
C GLU A 569 -15.45 31.73 -56.13
N LEU A 570 -15.21 31.23 -54.92
CA LEU A 570 -15.25 29.80 -54.56
C LEU A 570 -16.60 29.38 -53.97
N VAL A 571 -17.54 30.31 -53.84
CA VAL A 571 -18.88 30.03 -53.34
C VAL A 571 -19.81 29.84 -54.53
N ARG A 572 -20.60 28.76 -54.52
CA ARG A 572 -21.62 28.49 -55.53
C ARG A 572 -23.00 28.39 -54.87
N PRO A 573 -24.06 28.83 -55.57
CA PRO A 573 -25.41 28.48 -55.16
C PRO A 573 -25.57 26.97 -55.26
N ALA A 574 -26.12 26.39 -54.19
CA ALA A 574 -26.33 24.98 -54.07
C ALA A 574 -27.68 24.69 -53.44
N THR A 575 -28.21 23.51 -53.76
CA THR A 575 -29.42 22.98 -53.14
C THR A 575 -28.99 21.93 -52.12
N VAL A 576 -29.35 22.14 -50.85
CA VAL A 576 -28.96 21.28 -49.73
C VAL A 576 -30.14 20.42 -49.33
N TYR A 577 -29.92 19.11 -49.32
CA TYR A 577 -30.84 18.11 -48.83
C TYR A 577 -30.30 17.59 -47.50
N ARG A 578 -31.10 17.72 -46.44
CA ARG A 578 -30.82 17.09 -45.16
C ARG A 578 -31.68 15.84 -45.05
N MET A 579 -31.02 14.69 -45.06
CA MET A 579 -31.66 13.38 -45.07
C MET A 579 -31.51 12.69 -43.71
N PHE A 580 -32.49 11.86 -43.36
CA PHE A 580 -32.54 11.04 -42.16
C PHE A 580 -32.29 11.86 -40.89
N GLU A 581 -33.13 12.87 -40.65
CA GLU A 581 -33.01 13.75 -39.47
C GLU A 581 -31.64 14.45 -39.34
N ASP A 582 -31.11 14.92 -40.47
CA ASP A 582 -29.84 15.65 -40.59
C ASP A 582 -28.57 14.77 -40.41
N ILE A 583 -28.70 13.44 -40.38
CA ILE A 583 -27.55 12.51 -40.32
C ILE A 583 -26.68 12.63 -41.59
N VAL A 584 -27.31 12.74 -42.77
CA VAL A 584 -26.59 12.85 -44.05
C VAL A 584 -26.99 14.14 -44.75
N THR A 585 -26.00 14.92 -45.15
CA THR A 585 -26.20 16.14 -45.93
C THR A 585 -25.77 15.92 -47.37
N VAL A 586 -26.67 16.11 -48.33
CA VAL A 586 -26.40 16.05 -49.77
C VAL A 586 -26.50 17.45 -50.35
N GLN A 587 -25.52 17.87 -51.13
CA GLN A 587 -25.39 19.23 -51.63
C GLN A 587 -25.20 19.18 -53.15
N LEU A 588 -26.22 19.59 -53.90
CA LEU A 588 -26.14 19.71 -55.35
C LEU A 588 -25.54 21.07 -55.71
N ILE A 589 -24.49 21.06 -56.53
CA ILE A 589 -23.82 22.24 -57.08
C ILE A 589 -24.02 22.20 -58.60
N PRO A 590 -25.12 22.80 -59.13
CA PRO A 590 -25.50 22.62 -60.53
C PRO A 590 -24.46 23.16 -61.52
N GLU A 591 -23.84 24.29 -61.21
CA GLU A 591 -22.86 24.94 -62.11
C GLU A 591 -21.64 24.07 -62.38
N GLU A 592 -21.21 23.29 -61.40
CA GLU A 592 -20.03 22.42 -61.50
C GLU A 592 -20.39 20.96 -61.81
N LYS A 593 -21.69 20.62 -61.89
CA LYS A 593 -22.21 19.26 -62.08
C LYS A 593 -21.73 18.27 -61.01
N LEU A 594 -21.81 18.69 -59.75
CA LEU A 594 -21.33 17.90 -58.62
C LEU A 594 -22.41 17.75 -57.57
N VAL A 595 -22.40 16.60 -56.90
CA VAL A 595 -23.12 16.35 -55.66
C VAL A 595 -22.10 16.02 -54.58
N ARG A 596 -22.07 16.82 -53.51
CA ARG A 596 -21.27 16.56 -52.31
C ARG A 596 -22.15 15.93 -51.24
N ILE A 597 -21.74 14.78 -50.74
CA ILE A 597 -22.40 14.05 -49.66
C ILE A 597 -21.49 14.15 -48.44
N SER A 598 -21.99 14.63 -47.31
CA SER A 598 -21.23 14.82 -46.08
C SER A 598 -21.99 14.30 -44.86
N TRP A 599 -21.27 13.66 -43.95
CA TRP A 599 -21.80 13.06 -42.74
C TRP A 599 -20.73 13.02 -41.63
N THR A 600 -21.18 12.80 -40.40
CA THR A 600 -20.30 12.51 -39.26
C THR A 600 -20.07 11.00 -39.18
N GLY A 601 -18.82 10.59 -38.97
CA GLY A 601 -18.40 9.20 -38.95
C GLY A 601 -18.94 8.43 -37.75
N ASP A 602 -19.93 7.58 -38.00
CA ASP A 602 -20.43 6.57 -37.08
C ASP A 602 -21.10 5.43 -37.85
N VAL A 603 -21.33 4.29 -37.19
CA VAL A 603 -21.84 3.07 -37.83
C VAL A 603 -23.20 3.26 -38.48
N GLN A 604 -24.07 4.11 -37.92
CA GLN A 604 -25.39 4.35 -38.50
C GLN A 604 -25.28 5.25 -39.72
N ALA A 605 -24.55 6.36 -39.61
CA ALA A 605 -24.35 7.32 -40.68
C ALA A 605 -23.63 6.69 -41.88
N ASP A 606 -22.58 5.88 -41.65
CA ASP A 606 -21.82 5.20 -42.70
C ASP A 606 -22.72 4.28 -43.55
N ASN A 607 -23.60 3.50 -42.90
CA ASN A 607 -24.55 2.63 -43.60
C ASN A 607 -25.59 3.41 -44.42
N LEU A 608 -26.10 4.52 -43.87
CA LEU A 608 -27.07 5.37 -44.56
C LEU A 608 -26.45 6.06 -45.78
N VAL A 609 -25.18 6.48 -45.66
CA VAL A 609 -24.47 7.16 -46.74
C VAL A 609 -24.25 6.25 -47.93
N GLU A 610 -23.96 4.95 -47.74
CA GLU A 610 -23.85 4.02 -48.86
C GLU A 610 -25.13 4.00 -49.71
N ILE A 611 -26.29 4.02 -49.07
CA ILE A 611 -27.59 4.08 -49.74
C ILE A 611 -27.75 5.41 -50.50
N VAL A 612 -27.37 6.52 -49.88
CA VAL A 612 -27.43 7.86 -50.50
C VAL A 612 -26.50 7.96 -51.71
N VAL A 613 -25.25 7.48 -51.60
CA VAL A 613 -24.29 7.44 -52.70
C VAL A 613 -24.83 6.60 -53.85
N LEU A 614 -25.33 5.39 -53.56
CA LEU A 614 -25.96 4.53 -54.56
C LEU A 614 -27.16 5.20 -55.22
N CYS A 615 -27.99 5.92 -54.46
CA CYS A 615 -29.12 6.67 -54.99
C CYS A 615 -28.66 7.78 -55.97
N VAL A 616 -27.62 8.53 -55.62
CA VAL A 616 -27.07 9.58 -56.50
C VAL A 616 -26.43 8.98 -57.75
N MET A 617 -25.65 7.90 -57.62
CA MET A 617 -25.06 7.20 -58.75
C MET A 617 -26.12 6.58 -59.67
N ASN A 618 -27.15 5.98 -59.10
CA ASN A 618 -28.27 5.42 -59.86
C ASN A 618 -29.05 6.50 -60.61
N ALA A 619 -29.25 7.67 -59.98
CA ALA A 619 -29.85 8.83 -60.62
C ALA A 619 -28.99 9.37 -61.77
N GLU A 620 -27.66 9.29 -61.68
CA GLU A 620 -26.75 9.67 -62.78
C GLU A 620 -26.78 8.67 -63.94
N ASP A 621 -26.73 7.36 -63.65
CA ASP A 621 -26.69 6.31 -64.66
C ASP A 621 -28.00 6.16 -65.44
N HIS A 622 -29.14 6.42 -64.79
CA HIS A 622 -30.46 6.27 -65.41
C HIS A 622 -30.99 7.59 -65.95
N ARG A 623 -31.05 7.71 -67.28
CA ARG A 623 -31.71 8.81 -68.00
C ARG A 623 -33.22 8.73 -67.85
N GLY A 624 -33.73 9.29 -66.76
CA GLY A 624 -35.14 9.21 -66.40
C GLY A 624 -35.91 10.53 -66.37
N ALA A 625 -35.44 11.66 -66.92
CA ALA A 625 -36.27 12.88 -66.93
C ALA A 625 -35.91 13.91 -68.01
N ASP A 626 -36.43 13.72 -69.22
CA ASP A 626 -37.00 14.85 -69.98
C ASP A 626 -38.54 14.86 -69.90
N LYS A 627 -39.16 13.87 -69.20
CA LYS A 627 -40.62 13.74 -69.09
C LYS A 627 -41.04 13.02 -67.80
N LEU A 628 -41.16 13.73 -66.69
CA LEU A 628 -41.98 13.29 -65.54
C LEU A 628 -42.82 14.46 -65.01
N PRO A 629 -44.14 14.28 -64.78
CA PRO A 629 -45.00 15.31 -64.25
C PRO A 629 -44.74 15.51 -62.74
N LEU A 630 -44.70 16.77 -62.31
CA LEU A 630 -44.62 17.18 -60.91
C LEU A 630 -45.66 16.43 -60.06
N PRO A 631 -45.29 15.81 -58.92
CA PRO A 631 -46.28 15.29 -57.99
C PRO A 631 -47.04 16.46 -57.38
N LYS A 632 -48.38 16.41 -57.47
CA LYS A 632 -49.24 17.38 -56.78
C LYS A 632 -49.02 17.26 -55.27
N PRO A 633 -49.04 18.36 -54.51
CA PRO A 633 -48.99 18.31 -53.05
C PRO A 633 -50.15 17.44 -52.55
N ALA A 634 -49.84 16.49 -51.66
CA ALA A 634 -50.85 15.64 -51.04
C ALA A 634 -51.83 16.53 -50.24
N GLU A 635 -53.12 16.43 -50.54
CA GLU A 635 -54.16 16.98 -49.68
C GLU A 635 -54.07 16.30 -48.32
N VAL A 636 -53.71 17.08 -47.30
CA VAL A 636 -53.80 16.66 -45.89
C VAL A 636 -55.29 16.55 -45.55
N LYS A 637 -55.82 15.33 -45.56
CA LYS A 637 -57.10 15.04 -44.90
C LYS A 637 -56.89 15.02 -43.39
N TYR A 638 -57.26 16.11 -42.74
CA TYR A 638 -57.51 16.11 -41.30
C TYR A 638 -58.66 15.15 -40.99
N VAL A 639 -58.36 14.09 -40.25
CA VAL A 639 -59.38 13.31 -39.53
C VAL A 639 -59.31 13.78 -38.07
N PRO A 640 -60.34 14.47 -37.55
CA PRO A 640 -60.39 14.80 -36.13
C PRO A 640 -60.68 13.52 -35.33
N CYS A 641 -59.78 13.16 -34.42
CA CYS A 641 -60.00 12.09 -33.47
C CYS A 641 -60.64 12.69 -32.21
N ASP A 642 -61.96 12.90 -32.25
CA ASP A 642 -62.78 13.01 -31.05
C ASP A 642 -63.30 11.61 -30.72
N ALA A 643 -62.62 10.92 -29.80
CA ALA A 643 -63.21 9.81 -29.06
C ALA A 643 -62.44 9.59 -27.75
N GLU A 644 -63.11 10.00 -26.68
CA GLU A 644 -62.89 9.71 -25.27
C GLU A 644 -62.08 8.44 -24.98
N VAL A 645 -60.93 8.60 -24.34
CA VAL A 645 -60.24 7.51 -23.64
C VAL A 645 -61.00 7.27 -22.33
N LYS A 646 -61.79 6.18 -22.30
CA LYS A 646 -62.21 5.55 -21.06
C LYS A 646 -61.10 4.61 -20.60
N ASP A 647 -60.71 4.80 -19.34
CA ASP A 647 -59.92 3.88 -18.53
C ASP A 647 -60.40 2.44 -18.68
N GLU A 648 -59.47 1.52 -18.93
CA GLU A 648 -59.43 0.19 -18.31
C GLU A 648 -58.10 -0.52 -18.66
N MET A 649 -57.20 -0.59 -17.66
CA MET A 649 -56.09 -1.54 -17.64
C MET A 649 -56.62 -2.96 -17.45
N PRO A 650 -55.95 -3.96 -18.05
CA PRO A 650 -55.72 -5.21 -17.37
C PRO A 650 -54.22 -5.52 -17.26
N ALA A 651 -53.87 -5.99 -16.07
CA ALA A 651 -52.53 -6.41 -15.66
C ALA A 651 -51.95 -7.54 -16.53
N LEU A 652 -50.65 -7.41 -16.80
CA LEU A 652 -49.64 -8.47 -16.67
C LEU A 652 -48.24 -7.86 -16.57
#